data_AF-A0A6G1DZL5-F1
#
_entry.id   AF-A0A6G1DZL5-F1
#
_cell.length_a   1.000
_cell.length_b   1.000
_cell.length_c   1.000
_cell.angle_alpha   90.00
_cell.angle_beta   90.00
_cell.angle_gamma   90.00
#
_symmetry.space_group_name_H-M   'P 1'
#
loop_
_entity.id
_entity.type
_entity.pdbx_description
1 polymer ?
#
loop_
_entity_poly.entity_id
_entity_poly.type
_entity_poly.pdbx_seq_one_letter_code
_entity_poly.pdbx_strand_id
1 'polypeptide(L)'
;MATAWAIFRLAAVVFVVMCVVSPAVKAAGGGNSSTACLLDLGYVKVFPWDRAPCVPPVANQTACCTTLRSVLGVGLAARLRATGHFRLPSADASAACLRVFSDELASPPLSLSDTIVPACWPVSSQLVISKSYCAGVTTAEQYVDKVGSAAVLASLNSSCGSDLADLSLCSSCLAAAIDASGRLVAAAAKGTNPQNCFYLTVLYAAGISSSAGPTSAGTANCALGLALSTPSASSSPTSSSNHTVAIAIPTASVLVVSVIAALLVWRRKRQDSMKSKNCGFSDERRMSRPRPNVGSVLFSIGELAKATCGFDERNFIGRGGFGVVYRGVLDDGSVVAVKKMIDPDMEGGDEEFTNEVEIISHLRHRNLVPLRGCCIADDDADEGKQMFLVYDYMPNGSLDHYIFQDGGDGGRRPALSWAQRMAVILDVARGLEYMHYGVKPGIYHRDIKATNILLDADMRARVADFGLARRSREGQSHLTTRVAGTHGYLSPEYALYGQLTEKSDVYSFGVLVLEVMSGRRALDLSDPSGVVLITDWAWTLVKAGRAPEVIAKSLREREGPSGVHAMERFVLVGILCAHVTVACRPTMPEALRMLEGDMDVPDLPDRPQPYGQRMAFDEGEGNFSASSVLSGPFMDFGDMLR
;
A
#
# COMPACT_ATOMS: atom_id res chain seq x y z
N MET A 1 -35.93 -85.97 28.82
CA MET A 1 -36.60 -86.28 27.54
C MET A 1 -37.16 -84.97 27.04
N ALA A 2 -36.43 -84.29 26.16
CA ALA A 2 -36.60 -84.42 24.69
C ALA A 2 -37.92 -83.75 24.31
N THR A 3 -38.00 -82.61 23.66
CA THR A 3 -37.13 -81.92 22.68
C THR A 3 -37.57 -80.46 22.70
N ALA A 4 -36.70 -79.46 22.85
CA ALA A 4 -36.05 -78.84 21.70
C ALA A 4 -34.87 -77.98 22.17
N TRP A 5 -33.82 -78.64 22.63
CA TRP A 5 -32.48 -78.23 22.23
C TRP A 5 -32.37 -78.43 20.71
N ALA A 6 -31.78 -77.47 20.00
CA ALA A 6 -31.45 -77.50 18.56
C ALA A 6 -32.26 -76.58 17.63
N ILE A 7 -32.52 -75.34 18.04
CA ILE A 7 -32.25 -74.16 17.21
C ILE A 7 -31.57 -73.15 18.16
N PHE A 8 -30.40 -73.46 18.69
CA PHE A 8 -29.13 -73.26 17.98
C PHE A 8 -29.08 -71.83 17.41
N ARG A 9 -28.55 -70.92 18.22
CA ARG A 9 -27.21 -70.38 17.97
C ARG A 9 -27.12 -69.70 16.60
N LEU A 10 -27.67 -68.49 16.44
CA LEU A 10 -27.12 -67.54 15.44
C LEU A 10 -27.53 -66.06 15.54
N ALA A 11 -28.25 -65.56 16.55
CA ALA A 11 -28.77 -64.17 16.45
C ALA A 11 -28.69 -63.27 17.70
N ALA A 12 -27.92 -63.62 18.74
CA ALA A 12 -27.81 -62.78 19.94
C ALA A 12 -26.38 -62.67 20.48
N VAL A 13 -25.41 -62.59 19.58
CA VAL A 13 -24.03 -62.15 19.87
C VAL A 13 -23.73 -60.96 18.97
N VAL A 14 -24.33 -59.80 19.27
CA VAL A 14 -23.71 -58.49 19.05
C VAL A 14 -24.28 -57.53 20.10
N PHE A 15 -23.48 -57.39 21.16
CA PHE A 15 -23.26 -56.16 21.91
C PHE A 15 -24.39 -55.59 22.78
N VAL A 16 -24.67 -56.35 23.83
CA VAL A 16 -24.70 -55.81 25.19
C VAL A 16 -23.30 -55.29 25.53
N VAL A 17 -23.10 -53.97 25.59
CA VAL A 17 -22.33 -53.26 26.64
C VAL A 17 -22.76 -51.78 26.59
N MET A 18 -23.85 -51.46 27.29
CA MET A 18 -24.27 -50.09 27.60
C MET A 18 -24.40 -49.99 29.13
N CYS A 19 -23.88 -48.88 29.65
CA CYS A 19 -24.04 -48.32 31.00
C CYS A 19 -23.11 -48.80 32.15
N VAL A 20 -22.13 -47.91 32.42
CA VAL A 20 -21.81 -47.30 33.72
C VAL A 20 -21.58 -48.23 34.92
N VAL A 21 -20.31 -48.40 35.28
CA VAL A 21 -19.86 -48.53 36.68
C VAL A 21 -18.56 -47.72 36.84
N SER A 22 -18.63 -46.62 37.59
CA SER A 22 -17.47 -46.04 38.28
C SER A 22 -17.17 -46.86 39.54
N PRO A 23 -15.94 -46.81 40.08
CA PRO A 23 -15.83 -46.06 41.33
C PRO A 23 -14.56 -45.20 41.49
N ALA A 24 -14.72 -44.22 42.37
CA ALA A 24 -13.82 -43.20 42.88
C ALA A 24 -12.39 -43.64 43.29
N VAL A 25 -11.44 -42.69 43.24
CA VAL A 25 -10.79 -42.03 44.40
C VAL A 25 -9.38 -41.48 44.05
N LYS A 26 -9.15 -40.24 44.50
CA LYS A 26 -7.89 -39.51 44.81
C LYS A 26 -7.14 -38.72 43.73
N ALA A 27 -7.18 -37.41 43.96
CA ALA A 27 -6.23 -36.41 43.49
C ALA A 27 -4.86 -36.56 44.18
N ALA A 28 -3.79 -36.39 43.40
CA ALA A 28 -2.65 -35.47 43.64
C ALA A 28 -1.51 -35.77 42.64
N GLY A 29 -0.94 -34.72 42.05
CA GLY A 29 0.40 -34.75 41.43
C GLY A 29 0.39 -34.64 39.90
N GLY A 30 0.87 -33.50 39.38
CA GLY A 30 0.83 -33.14 37.98
C GLY A 30 1.72 -33.98 37.05
N GLY A 31 1.33 -34.00 35.78
CA GLY A 31 2.10 -34.53 34.65
C GLY A 31 1.58 -33.90 33.35
N ASN A 32 2.44 -33.13 32.69
CA ASN A 32 2.24 -32.45 31.41
C ASN A 32 1.51 -33.32 30.37
N SER A 33 0.31 -32.92 29.96
CA SER A 33 -0.25 -33.39 28.68
C SER A 33 0.36 -32.54 27.58
N SER A 34 1.34 -33.09 26.85
CA SER A 34 1.84 -32.47 25.63
C SER A 34 0.74 -32.46 24.58
N THR A 35 0.15 -31.29 24.35
CA THR A 35 -0.85 -31.07 23.30
C THR A 35 -0.18 -31.36 21.95
N ALA A 36 -0.69 -32.33 21.19
CA ALA A 36 -0.16 -32.66 19.86
C ALA A 36 -0.57 -31.59 18.83
N CYS A 37 0.26 -31.36 17.80
CA CYS A 37 -0.11 -30.46 16.71
C CYS A 37 -1.29 -31.03 15.92
N LEU A 38 -2.30 -30.18 15.67
CA LEU A 38 -3.53 -30.51 14.95
C LEU A 38 -3.47 -30.19 13.44
N LEU A 39 -2.29 -29.84 12.92
CA LEU A 39 -2.03 -29.62 11.50
C LEU A 39 -1.14 -30.75 10.99
N ASP A 40 -1.47 -31.30 9.82
CA ASP A 40 -0.54 -32.15 9.08
C ASP A 40 0.49 -31.27 8.38
N LEU A 41 1.73 -31.30 8.86
CA LEU A 41 2.85 -30.50 8.35
C LEU A 41 3.88 -31.34 7.57
N GLY A 42 3.57 -32.61 7.26
CA GLY A 42 4.49 -33.47 6.52
C GLY A 42 4.81 -32.97 5.10
N TYR A 43 3.93 -32.13 4.53
CA TYR A 43 4.15 -31.52 3.21
C TYR A 43 5.27 -30.49 3.19
N VAL A 44 5.64 -29.87 4.32
CA VAL A 44 6.56 -28.73 4.37
C VAL A 44 7.91 -29.04 3.71
N LYS A 45 8.42 -30.27 3.89
CA LYS A 45 9.69 -30.74 3.31
C LYS A 45 9.59 -31.13 1.83
N VAL A 46 8.41 -31.55 1.39
CA VAL A 46 8.20 -32.20 0.08
C VAL A 46 7.61 -31.23 -0.94
N PHE A 47 6.84 -30.26 -0.49
CA PHE A 47 6.18 -29.29 -1.36
C PHE A 47 7.20 -28.36 -2.02
N PRO A 48 7.10 -28.08 -3.34
CA PRO A 48 8.13 -27.36 -4.10
C PRO A 48 7.99 -25.84 -3.96
N TRP A 49 8.00 -25.31 -2.74
CA TRP A 49 7.96 -23.86 -2.50
C TRP A 49 9.34 -23.21 -2.64
N ASP A 50 9.39 -21.94 -3.07
CA ASP A 50 10.64 -21.17 -3.21
C ASP A 50 11.22 -20.79 -1.84
N ARG A 51 12.45 -21.24 -1.59
CA ARG A 51 13.16 -21.07 -0.31
C ARG A 51 14.08 -19.86 -0.32
N ALA A 52 14.36 -19.26 -1.48
CA ALA A 52 15.34 -18.18 -1.63
C ALA A 52 15.16 -17.03 -0.61
N PRO A 53 13.94 -16.61 -0.24
CA PRO A 53 13.75 -15.55 0.76
C PRO A 53 14.24 -15.92 2.18
N CYS A 54 14.32 -17.21 2.51
CA CYS A 54 14.63 -17.72 3.84
C CYS A 54 16.03 -18.33 3.99
N VAL A 55 16.82 -18.41 2.90
CA VAL A 55 18.18 -18.98 2.96
C VAL A 55 19.15 -17.96 3.60
N PRO A 56 19.97 -18.36 4.59
CA PRO A 56 20.93 -17.47 5.22
C PRO A 56 22.02 -16.96 4.26
N PRO A 57 22.45 -15.68 4.36
CA PRO A 57 21.92 -14.66 5.25
C PRO A 57 20.54 -14.17 4.78
N VAL A 58 19.57 -14.10 5.71
CA VAL A 58 18.21 -13.63 5.41
C VAL A 58 18.29 -12.12 5.14
N ALA A 59 18.34 -11.74 3.86
CA ALA A 59 18.45 -10.35 3.44
C ALA A 59 17.14 -9.56 3.66
N ASN A 60 15.99 -10.24 3.65
CA ASN A 60 14.67 -9.64 3.84
C ASN A 60 13.80 -10.55 4.71
N GLN A 61 13.74 -10.23 6.02
CA GLN A 61 12.97 -10.99 7.01
C GLN A 61 11.46 -11.03 6.67
N THR A 62 10.93 -9.93 6.14
CA THR A 62 9.51 -9.79 5.77
C THR A 62 9.12 -10.73 4.63
N ALA A 63 9.97 -10.83 3.60
CA ALA A 63 9.77 -11.77 2.50
C ALA A 63 9.76 -13.23 2.99
N CYS A 64 10.71 -13.60 3.86
CA CYS A 64 10.73 -14.94 4.45
C CYS A 64 9.47 -15.23 5.27
N CYS A 65 9.05 -14.31 6.15
CA CYS A 65 7.85 -14.52 6.96
C CYS A 65 6.56 -14.62 6.12
N THR A 66 6.48 -13.89 5.00
CA THR A 66 5.33 -13.96 4.08
C THR A 66 5.28 -15.31 3.38
N THR A 67 6.42 -15.82 2.89
CA THR A 67 6.53 -17.16 2.33
C THR A 67 6.13 -18.21 3.35
N LEU A 68 6.65 -18.15 4.59
CA LEU A 68 6.32 -19.13 5.62
C LEU A 68 4.86 -19.09 6.06
N ARG A 69 4.21 -17.91 6.08
CA ARG A 69 2.76 -17.79 6.32
C ARG A 69 1.96 -18.49 5.24
N SER A 70 2.41 -18.40 3.99
CA SER A 70 1.78 -19.05 2.84
C SER A 70 1.98 -20.57 2.88
N VAL A 71 3.19 -21.03 3.23
CA VAL A 71 3.48 -22.45 3.50
C VAL A 71 2.56 -22.97 4.61
N LEU A 72 2.54 -22.35 5.79
CA LEU A 72 1.67 -22.76 6.90
C LEU A 72 0.17 -22.66 6.55
N GLY A 73 -0.18 -21.72 5.66
CA GLY A 73 -1.52 -21.54 5.10
C GLY A 73 -2.05 -22.78 4.38
N VAL A 74 -1.18 -23.56 3.72
CA VAL A 74 -1.54 -24.86 3.11
C VAL A 74 -2.12 -25.80 4.17
N GLY A 75 -1.45 -25.93 5.32
CA GLY A 75 -1.89 -26.78 6.42
C GLY A 75 -3.18 -26.29 7.08
N LEU A 76 -3.32 -24.97 7.26
CA LEU A 76 -4.55 -24.35 7.80
C LEU A 76 -5.74 -24.55 6.87
N ALA A 77 -5.55 -24.39 5.55
CA ALA A 77 -6.59 -24.61 4.56
C ALA A 77 -6.98 -26.09 4.46
N ALA A 78 -6.00 -27.00 4.58
CA ALA A 78 -6.27 -28.45 4.61
C ALA A 78 -7.10 -28.83 5.85
N ARG A 79 -6.78 -28.24 7.01
CA ARG A 79 -7.60 -28.40 8.22
C ARG A 79 -9.00 -27.81 8.06
N LEU A 80 -9.13 -26.63 7.44
CA LEU A 80 -10.44 -26.03 7.16
C LEU A 80 -11.30 -26.97 6.31
N ARG A 81 -10.72 -27.58 5.27
CA ARG A 81 -11.38 -28.59 4.44
C ARG A 81 -11.83 -29.81 5.24
N ALA A 82 -11.01 -30.27 6.19
CA ALA A 82 -11.29 -31.47 6.97
C ALA A 82 -12.25 -31.24 8.16
N THR A 83 -12.22 -30.06 8.79
CA THR A 83 -12.89 -29.81 10.08
C THR A 83 -13.89 -28.66 10.05
N GLY A 84 -13.92 -27.87 8.98
CA GLY A 84 -14.74 -26.67 8.87
C GLY A 84 -14.26 -25.49 9.72
N HIS A 85 -13.14 -25.59 10.44
CA HIS A 85 -12.62 -24.54 11.32
C HIS A 85 -11.38 -23.85 10.73
N PHE A 86 -11.34 -22.52 10.76
CA PHE A 86 -10.23 -21.73 10.18
C PHE A 86 -8.94 -21.75 11.01
N ARG A 87 -9.06 -21.79 12.34
CA ARG A 87 -7.96 -21.58 13.30
C ARG A 87 -7.93 -22.65 14.38
N LEU A 88 -6.88 -22.68 15.19
CA LEU A 88 -6.61 -23.70 16.21
C LEU A 88 -7.38 -23.45 17.52
N PRO A 89 -7.79 -24.49 18.26
CA PRO A 89 -8.71 -24.36 19.40
C PRO A 89 -8.09 -23.73 20.65
N SER A 90 -6.77 -23.80 20.85
CA SER A 90 -6.09 -23.29 22.04
C SER A 90 -4.69 -22.76 21.73
N ALA A 91 -4.16 -21.91 22.61
CA ALA A 91 -2.79 -21.42 22.52
C ALA A 91 -1.76 -22.57 22.60
N ASP A 92 -2.04 -23.61 23.39
CA ASP A 92 -1.18 -24.79 23.48
C ASP A 92 -1.14 -25.58 22.16
N ALA A 93 -2.29 -25.73 21.49
CA ALA A 93 -2.35 -26.35 20.16
C ALA A 93 -1.60 -25.52 19.10
N SER A 94 -1.68 -24.19 19.19
CA SER A 94 -0.94 -23.27 18.33
C SER A 94 0.57 -23.35 18.56
N ALA A 95 1.02 -23.32 19.82
CA ALA A 95 2.42 -23.48 20.18
C ALA A 95 2.97 -24.84 19.74
N ALA A 96 2.21 -25.93 19.94
CA ALA A 96 2.58 -27.27 19.50
C ALA A 96 2.78 -27.33 17.98
N CYS A 97 1.91 -26.69 17.19
CA CYS A 97 2.05 -26.65 15.74
C CYS A 97 3.17 -25.76 15.24
N LEU A 98 3.39 -24.60 15.84
CA LEU A 98 4.54 -23.75 15.50
C LEU A 98 5.87 -24.46 15.80
N ARG A 99 5.95 -25.24 16.87
CA ARG A 99 7.12 -26.07 17.18
C ARG A 99 7.35 -27.13 16.12
N VAL A 100 6.32 -27.93 15.78
CA VAL A 100 6.44 -28.95 14.72
C VAL A 100 6.81 -28.30 13.38
N PHE A 101 6.24 -27.14 13.04
CA PHE A 101 6.59 -26.39 11.84
C PHE A 101 8.07 -25.97 11.83
N SER A 102 8.58 -25.47 12.97
CA SER A 102 9.99 -25.15 13.14
C SER A 102 10.89 -26.38 12.98
N ASP A 103 10.50 -27.51 13.56
CA ASP A 103 11.25 -28.78 13.46
C ASP A 103 11.32 -29.28 12.01
N GLU A 104 10.22 -29.15 11.26
CA GLU A 104 10.14 -29.50 9.83
C GLU A 104 11.02 -28.61 8.95
N LEU A 105 11.08 -27.29 9.21
CA LEU A 105 11.94 -26.35 8.49
C LEU A 105 13.43 -26.54 8.81
N ALA A 106 13.76 -26.89 10.06
CA ALA A 106 15.14 -27.14 10.47
C ALA A 106 15.68 -28.49 10.00
N SER A 107 14.79 -29.44 9.69
CA SER A 107 15.17 -30.78 9.23
C SER A 107 15.65 -30.79 7.77
N PRO A 108 16.54 -31.72 7.38
CA PRO A 108 16.89 -31.92 5.97
C PRO A 108 15.64 -32.27 5.12
N PRO A 109 15.52 -31.77 3.88
CA PRO A 109 16.53 -31.05 3.07
C PRO A 109 16.50 -29.51 3.22
N LEU A 110 15.68 -28.98 4.13
CA LEU A 110 15.46 -27.53 4.25
C LEU A 110 16.57 -26.85 5.03
N SER A 111 16.98 -27.43 6.17
CA SER A 111 18.09 -26.96 7.01
C SER A 111 18.05 -25.45 7.30
N LEU A 112 16.85 -24.89 7.46
CA LEU A 112 16.65 -23.47 7.76
C LEU A 112 16.88 -23.20 9.25
N SER A 113 17.14 -21.94 9.62
CA SER A 113 17.36 -21.60 11.02
C SER A 113 16.09 -21.78 11.85
N ASP A 114 16.25 -22.43 13.01
CA ASP A 114 15.26 -22.60 14.07
C ASP A 114 14.76 -21.27 14.67
N THR A 115 15.49 -20.17 14.47
CA THR A 115 15.11 -18.83 14.94
C THR A 115 14.07 -18.14 14.04
N ILE A 116 13.82 -18.62 12.83
CA ILE A 116 12.94 -17.96 11.85
C ILE A 116 11.47 -18.04 12.28
N VAL A 117 11.00 -19.19 12.77
CA VAL A 117 9.59 -19.34 13.19
C VAL A 117 9.24 -18.44 14.38
N PRO A 118 10.06 -18.38 15.46
CA PRO A 118 9.86 -17.40 16.53
C PRO A 118 9.88 -15.95 16.06
N ALA A 119 10.71 -15.60 15.07
CA ALA A 119 10.75 -14.25 14.50
C ALA A 119 9.47 -13.90 13.72
N CYS A 120 8.89 -14.85 12.98
CA CYS A 120 7.68 -14.63 12.20
C CYS A 120 6.37 -14.75 13.01
N TRP A 121 6.40 -15.48 14.13
CA TRP A 121 5.27 -15.64 15.07
C TRP A 121 5.71 -15.36 16.52
N PRO A 122 5.93 -14.09 16.90
CA PRO A 122 6.41 -13.73 18.24
C PRO A 122 5.39 -14.04 19.35
N VAL A 123 4.11 -14.23 18.99
CA VAL A 123 3.03 -14.54 19.93
C VAL A 123 2.42 -15.89 19.56
N SER A 124 2.57 -16.89 20.44
CA SER A 124 2.12 -18.27 20.17
C SER A 124 0.60 -18.41 20.07
N SER A 125 -0.20 -17.43 20.49
CA SER A 125 -1.66 -17.43 20.36
C SER A 125 -2.16 -16.90 19.01
N GLN A 126 -1.28 -16.50 18.09
CA GLN A 126 -1.69 -15.91 16.82
C GLN A 126 -2.59 -16.83 16.00
N LEU A 127 -2.37 -18.15 15.98
CA LEU A 127 -3.18 -19.10 15.19
C LEU A 127 -4.46 -19.58 15.88
N VAL A 128 -4.81 -19.03 17.04
CA VAL A 128 -5.96 -19.48 17.84
C VAL A 128 -7.26 -18.91 17.30
N ILE A 129 -8.35 -19.68 17.42
CA ILE A 129 -9.71 -19.25 17.14
C ILE A 129 -10.02 -18.03 18.01
N SER A 130 -10.27 -16.90 17.38
CA SER A 130 -10.70 -15.68 18.05
C SER A 130 -11.89 -15.07 17.32
N LYS A 131 -12.96 -14.76 18.07
CA LYS A 131 -14.11 -14.03 17.54
C LYS A 131 -13.78 -12.58 17.15
N SER A 132 -12.68 -12.02 17.67
CA SER A 132 -12.19 -10.71 17.26
C SER A 132 -11.29 -10.75 16.02
N TYR A 133 -11.00 -11.95 15.47
CA TYR A 133 -10.09 -12.09 14.33
C TYR A 133 -10.65 -11.42 13.07
N CYS A 134 -11.87 -11.82 12.66
CA CYS A 134 -12.63 -11.13 11.62
C CYS A 134 -14.12 -11.46 11.71
N ALA A 135 -14.97 -10.44 11.85
CA ALA A 135 -16.44 -10.53 11.81
C ALA A 135 -17.08 -11.64 12.68
N GLY A 136 -16.40 -12.13 13.73
CA GLY A 136 -16.86 -13.26 14.53
C GLY A 136 -16.75 -14.63 13.85
N VAL A 137 -16.15 -14.73 12.66
CA VAL A 137 -16.09 -15.95 11.87
C VAL A 137 -15.02 -16.90 12.40
N THR A 138 -15.47 -18.10 12.76
CA THR A 138 -14.62 -19.19 13.26
C THR A 138 -14.75 -20.47 12.41
N THR A 139 -15.87 -20.64 11.70
CA THR A 139 -16.17 -21.80 10.85
C THR A 139 -16.52 -21.40 9.41
N ALA A 140 -16.39 -22.35 8.47
CA ALA A 140 -16.77 -22.16 7.06
C ALA A 140 -18.25 -21.83 6.89
N GLU A 141 -19.12 -22.38 7.73
CA GLU A 141 -20.56 -22.07 7.74
C GLU A 141 -20.81 -20.60 8.12
N GLN A 142 -20.16 -20.12 9.19
CA GLN A 142 -20.26 -18.71 9.60
C GLN A 142 -19.69 -17.76 8.54
N TYR A 143 -18.67 -18.20 7.80
CA TYR A 143 -18.14 -17.44 6.66
C TYR A 143 -19.20 -17.28 5.56
N VAL A 144 -19.87 -18.36 5.20
CA VAL A 144 -20.97 -18.35 4.22
C VAL A 144 -22.09 -17.41 4.66
N ASP A 145 -22.50 -17.50 5.93
CA ASP A 145 -23.55 -16.64 6.49
C ASP A 145 -23.18 -15.16 6.47
N LYS A 146 -21.91 -14.82 6.75
CA LYS A 146 -21.43 -13.43 6.82
C LYS A 146 -21.17 -12.80 5.46
N VAL A 147 -20.72 -13.58 4.47
CA VAL A 147 -20.57 -13.09 3.09
C VAL A 147 -21.95 -12.91 2.43
N GLY A 148 -22.95 -13.70 2.83
CA GLY A 148 -24.37 -13.34 2.81
C GLY A 148 -25.06 -13.20 1.44
N SER A 149 -24.33 -13.38 0.32
CA SER A 149 -24.95 -13.40 -1.01
C SER A 149 -24.62 -14.68 -1.74
N ALA A 150 -25.68 -15.41 -2.14
CA ALA A 150 -25.56 -16.63 -2.91
C ALA A 150 -24.80 -16.40 -4.23
N ALA A 151 -24.91 -15.21 -4.82
CA ALA A 151 -24.20 -14.84 -6.05
C ALA A 151 -22.67 -14.73 -5.86
N VAL A 152 -22.20 -14.11 -4.77
CA VAL A 152 -20.75 -13.96 -4.54
C VAL A 152 -20.11 -15.27 -4.13
N LEU A 153 -20.78 -16.06 -3.29
CA LEU A 153 -20.29 -17.39 -2.96
C LEU A 153 -20.33 -18.34 -4.18
N ALA A 154 -21.35 -18.24 -5.04
CA ALA A 154 -21.39 -18.99 -6.29
C ALA A 154 -20.27 -18.57 -7.23
N SER A 155 -19.98 -17.26 -7.35
CA SER A 155 -18.87 -16.73 -8.15
C SER A 155 -17.51 -17.17 -7.60
N LEU A 156 -17.32 -17.14 -6.29
CA LEU A 156 -16.08 -17.61 -5.65
C LEU A 156 -15.88 -19.10 -5.87
N ASN A 157 -16.91 -19.91 -5.63
CA ASN A 157 -16.83 -21.36 -5.80
C ASN A 157 -16.69 -21.78 -7.27
N SER A 158 -17.31 -21.07 -8.21
CA SER A 158 -17.15 -21.36 -9.64
C SER A 158 -15.78 -20.95 -10.16
N SER A 159 -15.29 -19.77 -9.79
CA SER A 159 -14.01 -19.23 -10.26
C SER A 159 -12.83 -19.98 -9.65
N CYS A 160 -12.90 -20.30 -8.36
CA CYS A 160 -11.85 -21.06 -7.67
C CYS A 160 -11.98 -22.58 -7.80
N GLY A 161 -13.11 -23.09 -8.33
CA GLY A 161 -13.40 -24.52 -8.41
C GLY A 161 -12.64 -25.27 -9.52
N SER A 162 -12.03 -24.56 -10.46
CA SER A 162 -11.27 -25.11 -11.58
C SER A 162 -9.77 -25.27 -11.25
N ASP A 163 -8.96 -25.77 -12.21
CA ASP A 163 -7.51 -25.88 -12.02
C ASP A 163 -6.86 -24.49 -12.05
N LEU A 164 -6.42 -24.02 -10.88
CA LEU A 164 -5.81 -22.71 -10.67
C LEU A 164 -4.37 -22.60 -11.17
N ALA A 165 -3.86 -23.60 -11.91
CA ALA A 165 -2.60 -23.48 -12.63
C ALA A 165 -2.69 -22.50 -13.83
N ASP A 166 -3.88 -22.28 -14.39
CA ASP A 166 -4.10 -21.30 -15.46
C ASP A 166 -4.17 -19.87 -14.88
N LEU A 167 -3.37 -18.95 -15.42
CA LEU A 167 -3.27 -17.56 -14.96
C LEU A 167 -4.61 -16.80 -15.06
N SER A 168 -5.43 -17.07 -16.06
CA SER A 168 -6.72 -16.40 -16.28
C SER A 168 -7.81 -16.90 -15.32
N LEU A 169 -7.81 -18.20 -15.03
CA LEU A 169 -8.68 -18.81 -14.02
C LEU A 169 -8.25 -18.36 -12.62
N CYS A 170 -6.94 -18.27 -12.39
CA CYS A 170 -6.38 -17.74 -11.17
C CYS A 170 -6.80 -16.28 -10.93
N SER A 171 -6.68 -15.40 -11.93
CA SER A 171 -7.12 -14.01 -11.80
C SER A 171 -8.62 -13.89 -11.53
N SER A 172 -9.43 -14.79 -12.11
CA SER A 172 -10.87 -14.82 -11.87
C SER A 172 -11.20 -15.26 -10.44
N CYS A 173 -10.50 -16.29 -9.94
CA CYS A 173 -10.60 -16.73 -8.54
C CYS A 173 -10.18 -15.63 -7.56
N LEU A 174 -9.07 -14.93 -7.84
CA LEU A 174 -8.59 -13.83 -7.01
C LEU A 174 -9.59 -12.67 -6.96
N ALA A 175 -10.14 -12.25 -8.10
CA ALA A 175 -11.17 -11.20 -8.16
C ALA A 175 -12.42 -11.58 -7.34
N ALA A 176 -12.90 -12.81 -7.48
CA ALA A 176 -14.04 -13.30 -6.70
C ALA A 176 -13.72 -13.39 -5.19
N ALA A 177 -12.48 -13.72 -4.83
CA ALA A 177 -12.01 -13.74 -3.46
C ALA A 177 -11.92 -12.33 -2.85
N ILE A 178 -11.51 -11.32 -3.62
CA ILE A 178 -11.46 -9.92 -3.13
C ILE A 178 -12.88 -9.40 -2.84
N ASP A 179 -13.85 -9.64 -3.73
CA ASP A 179 -15.26 -9.26 -3.48
C ASP A 179 -15.84 -9.94 -2.23
N ALA A 180 -15.60 -11.25 -2.07
CA ALA A 180 -15.99 -11.98 -0.86
C ALA A 180 -15.33 -11.42 0.41
N SER A 181 -14.05 -11.02 0.32
CA SER A 181 -13.33 -10.42 1.43
C SER A 181 -13.85 -9.03 1.80
N GLY A 182 -14.16 -8.19 0.80
CA GLY A 182 -14.74 -6.85 1.02
C GLY A 182 -16.05 -6.90 1.79
N ARG A 183 -16.92 -7.88 1.50
CA ARG A 183 -18.16 -8.12 2.25
C ARG A 183 -17.90 -8.55 3.69
N LEU A 184 -16.91 -9.40 3.88
CA LEU A 184 -16.53 -9.85 5.22
C LEU A 184 -15.95 -8.70 6.07
N VAL A 185 -15.17 -7.81 5.46
CA VAL A 185 -14.67 -6.58 6.10
C VAL A 185 -15.82 -5.63 6.44
N ALA A 186 -16.79 -5.45 5.55
CA ALA A 186 -17.97 -4.63 5.81
C ALA A 186 -18.84 -5.19 6.96
N ALA A 187 -18.85 -6.51 7.13
CA ALA A 187 -19.54 -7.19 8.23
C ALA A 187 -18.75 -7.19 9.56
N ALA A 188 -17.49 -6.76 9.56
CA ALA A 188 -16.63 -6.74 10.74
C ALA A 188 -16.84 -5.49 11.60
N ALA A 189 -16.55 -5.59 12.91
CA ALA A 189 -16.65 -4.45 13.82
C ALA A 189 -15.58 -3.38 13.50
N LYS A 190 -15.89 -2.10 13.76
CA LYS A 190 -14.94 -0.98 13.63
C LYS A 190 -13.67 -1.27 14.44
N GLY A 191 -12.50 -1.24 13.78
CA GLY A 191 -11.20 -1.57 14.39
C GLY A 191 -10.68 -2.99 14.10
N THR A 192 -11.44 -3.83 13.38
CA THR A 192 -10.93 -5.13 12.91
C THR A 192 -9.89 -4.90 11.81
N ASN A 193 -8.73 -5.56 11.90
CA ASN A 193 -7.70 -5.50 10.85
C ASN A 193 -8.22 -6.16 9.55
N PRO A 194 -8.39 -5.42 8.43
CA PRO A 194 -8.90 -5.99 7.18
C PRO A 194 -8.08 -7.17 6.65
N GLN A 195 -6.78 -7.21 6.94
CA GLN A 195 -5.92 -8.32 6.54
C GLN A 195 -6.35 -9.66 7.16
N ASN A 196 -6.91 -9.65 8.38
CA ASN A 196 -7.40 -10.88 9.00
C ASN A 196 -8.58 -11.48 8.21
N CYS A 197 -9.48 -10.62 7.73
CA CYS A 197 -10.60 -11.02 6.89
C CYS A 197 -10.13 -11.56 5.54
N PHE A 198 -9.14 -10.90 4.94
CA PHE A 198 -8.47 -11.38 3.74
C PHE A 198 -7.87 -12.79 3.93
N TYR A 199 -7.16 -13.03 5.03
CA TYR A 199 -6.60 -14.36 5.32
C TYR A 199 -7.67 -15.45 5.48
N LEU A 200 -8.83 -15.14 6.07
CA LEU A 200 -9.94 -16.10 6.12
C LEU A 200 -10.45 -16.43 4.71
N THR A 201 -10.64 -15.41 3.87
CA THR A 201 -11.08 -15.61 2.49
C THR A 201 -10.08 -16.43 1.67
N VAL A 202 -8.78 -16.17 1.81
CA VAL A 202 -7.70 -16.96 1.20
C VAL A 202 -7.77 -18.44 1.62
N LEU A 203 -7.92 -18.71 2.92
CA LEU A 203 -8.04 -20.08 3.42
C LEU A 203 -9.32 -20.77 2.91
N TYR A 204 -10.43 -20.02 2.81
CA TYR A 204 -11.69 -20.53 2.25
C TYR A 204 -11.55 -20.88 0.76
N ALA A 205 -10.93 -19.99 -0.02
CA ALA A 205 -10.70 -20.22 -1.45
C ALA A 205 -9.82 -21.46 -1.68
N ALA A 206 -8.71 -21.59 -0.93
CA ALA A 206 -7.79 -22.71 -1.06
C ALA A 206 -8.33 -24.03 -0.50
N GLY A 207 -9.06 -23.99 0.61
CA GLY A 207 -9.53 -25.16 1.35
C GLY A 207 -10.90 -25.68 0.92
N ILE A 208 -11.86 -24.78 0.62
CA ILE A 208 -13.27 -25.11 0.38
C ILE A 208 -13.64 -24.89 -1.09
N SER A 209 -13.34 -23.71 -1.66
CA SER A 209 -13.76 -23.39 -3.03
C SER A 209 -12.95 -24.15 -4.09
N SER A 210 -11.67 -24.44 -3.83
CA SER A 210 -10.83 -25.22 -4.74
C SER A 210 -11.11 -26.71 -4.70
N SER A 211 -11.49 -27.27 -5.85
CA SER A 211 -11.68 -28.72 -6.01
C SER A 211 -10.37 -29.50 -5.78
N ALA A 212 -9.27 -29.02 -6.37
CA ALA A 212 -7.92 -29.58 -6.26
C ALA A 212 -7.34 -29.48 -4.84
N GLY A 213 -7.79 -28.48 -4.06
CA GLY A 213 -7.39 -28.30 -2.67
C GLY A 213 -6.03 -27.63 -2.48
N PRO A 214 -5.65 -27.36 -1.22
CA PRO A 214 -4.54 -26.47 -0.88
C PRO A 214 -3.16 -27.07 -1.12
N THR A 215 -3.06 -28.39 -1.25
CA THR A 215 -1.81 -29.11 -1.56
C THR A 215 -1.52 -29.22 -3.05
N SER A 216 -2.41 -28.70 -3.91
CA SER A 216 -2.14 -28.62 -5.34
C SER A 216 -1.25 -27.39 -5.65
N ALA A 217 -0.32 -27.55 -6.59
CA ALA A 217 0.60 -26.48 -6.98
C ALA A 217 -0.13 -25.22 -7.49
N GLY A 218 -1.15 -25.39 -8.33
CA GLY A 218 -1.96 -24.28 -8.85
C GLY A 218 -2.68 -23.51 -7.74
N THR A 219 -3.36 -24.20 -6.83
CA THR A 219 -4.07 -23.55 -5.72
C THR A 219 -3.14 -22.90 -4.72
N ALA A 220 -2.00 -23.53 -4.40
CA ALA A 220 -1.03 -22.93 -3.50
C ALA A 220 -0.38 -21.67 -4.10
N ASN A 221 -0.02 -21.70 -5.38
CA ASN A 221 0.54 -20.54 -6.06
C ASN A 221 -0.49 -19.42 -6.20
N CYS A 222 -1.71 -19.75 -6.64
CA CYS A 222 -2.76 -18.78 -6.91
C CYS A 222 -3.44 -18.24 -5.64
N ALA A 223 -4.08 -19.11 -4.86
CA ALA A 223 -4.92 -18.70 -3.74
C ALA A 223 -4.10 -18.34 -2.50
N LEU A 224 -3.00 -19.06 -2.24
CA LEU A 224 -2.13 -18.83 -1.08
C LEU A 224 -0.94 -17.91 -1.39
N GLY A 225 -0.71 -17.53 -2.65
CA GLY A 225 0.44 -16.69 -3.04
C GLY A 225 1.80 -17.36 -2.84
N LEU A 226 1.86 -18.70 -2.83
CA LEU A 226 3.07 -19.45 -2.55
C LEU A 226 3.90 -19.66 -3.83
N ALA A 227 4.98 -18.89 -3.97
CA ALA A 227 5.94 -19.07 -5.06
C ALA A 227 6.49 -20.50 -5.10
N LEU A 228 6.52 -21.10 -6.30
CA LEU A 228 7.00 -22.46 -6.51
C LEU A 228 8.41 -22.45 -7.12
N SER A 229 9.23 -23.42 -6.71
CA SER A 229 10.55 -23.64 -7.29
C SER A 229 10.41 -24.18 -8.71
N THR A 230 10.90 -23.43 -9.72
CA THR A 230 10.98 -23.93 -11.11
C THR A 230 12.05 -25.01 -11.25
N PRO A 231 11.80 -26.14 -11.95
CA PRO A 231 12.88 -27.03 -12.35
C PRO A 231 13.75 -26.31 -13.39
N SER A 232 15.01 -26.04 -13.04
CA SER A 232 15.97 -25.47 -13.98
C SER A 232 16.21 -26.43 -15.14
N ALA A 233 16.02 -25.94 -16.38
CA ALA A 233 16.42 -26.63 -17.58
C ALA A 233 17.92 -26.94 -17.56
N SER A 234 18.25 -28.17 -17.95
CA SER A 234 19.59 -28.73 -18.04
C SER A 234 20.55 -27.86 -18.87
N SER A 235 21.62 -27.36 -18.25
CA SER A 235 22.89 -27.11 -18.94
C SER A 235 23.88 -28.16 -18.49
N SER A 236 24.38 -28.92 -19.46
CA SER A 236 25.36 -30.00 -19.33
C SER A 236 26.71 -29.52 -18.77
N PRO A 237 27.52 -30.44 -18.19
CA PRO A 237 28.63 -30.10 -17.32
C PRO A 237 29.93 -29.85 -18.09
N THR A 238 30.69 -28.83 -17.68
CA THR A 238 32.10 -28.68 -18.01
C THR A 238 32.94 -29.57 -17.10
N SER A 239 33.76 -30.43 -17.71
CA SER A 239 34.66 -31.38 -17.06
C SER A 239 35.87 -30.70 -16.40
N SER A 240 36.30 -31.22 -15.25
CA SER A 240 37.72 -31.51 -15.03
C SER A 240 37.95 -32.37 -13.78
N SER A 241 38.36 -33.61 -14.05
CA SER A 241 39.29 -34.48 -13.31
C SER A 241 39.25 -34.55 -11.78
N ASN A 242 38.91 -35.74 -11.28
CA ASN A 242 39.36 -36.25 -9.99
C ASN A 242 40.82 -36.74 -10.10
N HIS A 243 41.63 -36.44 -9.07
CA HIS A 243 42.71 -37.33 -8.63
C HIS A 243 42.50 -37.68 -7.16
N THR A 244 42.56 -38.98 -6.90
CA THR A 244 42.60 -39.67 -5.61
C THR A 244 43.90 -39.40 -4.85
N VAL A 245 43.85 -39.41 -3.51
CA VAL A 245 44.54 -40.37 -2.61
C VAL A 245 44.49 -39.83 -1.16
N ALA A 246 44.32 -40.76 -0.23
CA ALA A 246 44.19 -40.60 1.21
C ALA A 246 45.52 -40.29 1.94
N ILE A 247 45.40 -39.76 3.17
CA ILE A 247 46.05 -40.18 4.45
C ILE A 247 46.45 -38.99 5.36
N ALA A 248 46.08 -39.14 6.65
CA ALA A 248 46.65 -38.60 7.90
C ALA A 248 46.22 -37.22 8.47
N ILE A 249 45.54 -37.32 9.63
CA ILE A 249 45.39 -36.37 10.77
C ILE A 249 46.76 -36.25 11.51
N PRO A 250 47.09 -35.26 12.39
CA PRO A 250 46.49 -33.98 12.80
C PRO A 250 47.46 -32.76 12.78
N THR A 251 47.08 -31.62 12.20
CA THR A 251 47.71 -30.31 12.54
C THR A 251 46.72 -29.16 12.75
N ALA A 252 45.41 -29.43 12.68
CA ALA A 252 44.38 -28.39 12.72
C ALA A 252 44.08 -27.84 14.14
N SER A 253 44.41 -28.57 15.21
CA SER A 253 44.05 -28.17 16.58
C SER A 253 44.88 -26.99 17.12
N VAL A 254 46.12 -26.78 16.65
CA VAL A 254 46.97 -25.68 17.13
C VAL A 254 46.68 -24.35 16.41
N LEU A 255 46.30 -24.41 15.12
CA LEU A 255 45.92 -23.22 14.35
C LEU A 255 44.54 -22.68 14.74
N VAL A 256 43.59 -23.55 15.06
CA VAL A 256 42.25 -23.11 15.50
C VAL A 256 42.32 -22.43 16.87
N VAL A 257 43.12 -22.97 17.81
CA VAL A 257 43.28 -22.36 19.14
C VAL A 257 44.04 -21.04 19.07
N SER A 258 45.05 -20.90 18.21
CA SER A 258 45.78 -19.63 18.05
C SER A 258 44.93 -18.55 17.38
N VAL A 259 44.07 -18.91 16.41
CA VAL A 259 43.11 -18.00 15.79
C VAL A 259 42.02 -17.58 16.78
N ILE A 260 41.50 -18.50 17.60
CA ILE A 260 40.51 -18.18 18.64
C ILE A 260 41.14 -17.28 19.71
N ALA A 261 42.36 -17.55 20.15
CA ALA A 261 43.08 -16.71 21.11
C ALA A 261 43.34 -15.30 20.54
N ALA A 262 43.74 -15.19 19.27
CA ALA A 262 43.91 -13.91 18.59
C ALA A 262 42.60 -13.13 18.47
N LEU A 263 41.48 -13.81 18.16
CA LEU A 263 40.15 -13.21 18.11
C LEU A 263 39.65 -12.76 19.48
N LEU A 264 39.95 -13.51 20.55
CA LEU A 264 39.59 -13.14 21.92
C LEU A 264 40.42 -11.96 22.43
N VAL A 265 41.72 -11.90 22.11
CA VAL A 265 42.57 -10.74 22.40
C VAL A 265 42.12 -9.52 21.59
N TRP A 266 41.77 -9.69 20.32
CA TRP A 266 41.24 -8.61 19.48
C TRP A 266 39.89 -8.09 20.02
N ARG A 267 38.98 -8.98 20.44
CA ARG A 267 37.71 -8.60 21.07
C ARG A 267 37.90 -7.88 22.40
N ARG A 268 38.83 -8.33 23.24
CA ARG A 268 39.19 -7.63 24.50
C ARG A 268 39.76 -6.25 24.24
N LYS A 269 40.68 -6.11 23.29
CA LYS A 269 41.27 -4.81 22.91
C LYS A 269 40.22 -3.86 22.30
N ARG A 270 39.22 -4.40 21.58
CA ARG A 270 38.09 -3.63 21.05
C ARG A 270 37.10 -3.21 22.15
N GLN A 271 36.86 -4.06 23.15
CA GLN A 271 36.05 -3.72 24.32
C GLN A 271 36.73 -2.69 25.23
N ASP A 272 38.03 -2.76 25.42
CA ASP A 272 38.79 -1.76 26.18
C ASP A 272 38.87 -0.42 25.42
N SER A 273 38.90 -0.45 24.08
CA SER A 273 38.78 0.76 23.25
C SER A 273 37.37 1.38 23.26
N MET A 274 36.33 0.62 23.60
CA MET A 274 34.95 1.13 23.74
C MET A 274 34.60 1.52 25.19
N LYS A 275 35.30 0.99 26.21
CA LYS A 275 35.16 1.42 27.62
C LYS A 275 35.95 2.68 27.97
N SER A 276 36.80 3.19 27.06
CA SER A 276 37.53 4.47 27.22
C SER A 276 36.91 5.64 26.46
N LYS A 277 35.58 5.60 26.23
CA LYS A 277 34.80 6.78 25.81
C LYS A 277 33.49 6.86 26.58
N ASN A 278 33.60 7.02 27.90
CA ASN A 278 32.58 7.73 28.63
C ASN A 278 33.24 8.57 29.73
N CYS A 279 33.39 9.87 29.46
CA CYS A 279 33.35 11.00 30.39
C CYS A 279 33.80 12.26 29.65
N GLY A 280 32.89 13.22 29.51
CA GLY A 280 33.20 14.55 28.98
C GLY A 280 31.94 15.33 28.61
N PHE A 281 31.36 16.00 29.60
CA PHE A 281 30.39 17.06 29.37
C PHE A 281 31.14 18.23 28.72
N SER A 282 30.82 18.58 27.48
CA SER A 282 31.14 19.91 26.95
C SER A 282 30.07 20.33 25.95
N ASP A 283 29.40 21.40 26.34
CA ASP A 283 28.57 22.29 25.55
C ASP A 283 29.33 22.74 24.29
N GLU A 284 29.27 21.96 23.22
CA GLU A 284 29.80 22.34 21.90
C GLU A 284 28.70 22.21 20.85
N ARG A 285 28.20 23.38 20.44
CA ARG A 285 27.33 23.63 19.28
C ARG A 285 27.76 22.78 18.08
N ARG A 286 27.08 21.67 17.82
CA ARG A 286 27.11 21.03 16.50
C ARG A 286 26.26 21.88 15.56
N MET A 287 26.88 22.93 15.03
CA MET A 287 26.31 23.75 13.98
C MET A 287 25.94 22.89 12.76
N SER A 288 24.78 23.23 12.20
CA SER A 288 24.19 22.71 10.97
C SER A 288 25.26 22.59 9.88
N ARG A 289 25.51 21.38 9.39
CA ARG A 289 26.48 21.16 8.31
C ARG A 289 25.76 21.29 6.96
N PRO A 290 26.15 22.23 6.08
CA PRO A 290 25.70 22.21 4.70
C PRO A 290 26.09 20.86 4.07
N ARG A 291 25.14 20.14 3.45
CA ARG A 291 25.52 18.96 2.66
C ARG A 291 26.34 19.42 1.45
N PRO A 292 27.48 18.78 1.16
CA PRO A 292 28.18 19.06 -0.08
C PRO A 292 27.25 18.76 -1.26
N ASN A 293 27.15 19.72 -2.19
CA ASN A 293 26.47 19.66 -3.48
C ASN A 293 24.94 19.88 -3.54
N VAL A 294 24.22 20.03 -2.42
CA VAL A 294 22.74 19.98 -2.44
C VAL A 294 22.04 21.22 -1.87
N GLY A 295 22.77 22.15 -1.23
CA GLY A 295 22.20 23.40 -0.69
C GLY A 295 21.20 23.23 0.47
N SER A 296 20.81 21.99 0.79
CA SER A 296 19.96 21.62 1.93
C SER A 296 20.79 21.43 3.21
N VAL A 297 20.23 21.86 4.34
CA VAL A 297 20.87 21.79 5.66
C VAL A 297 20.59 20.43 6.29
N LEU A 298 21.61 19.77 6.85
CA LEU A 298 21.40 18.60 7.72
C LEU A 298 21.14 19.11 9.14
N PHE A 299 19.90 18.98 9.59
CA PHE A 299 19.50 19.27 10.96
C PHE A 299 19.73 18.07 11.87
N SER A 300 19.98 18.32 13.14
CA SER A 300 19.96 17.32 14.20
C SER A 300 18.55 17.16 14.78
N ILE A 301 18.23 15.98 15.29
CA ILE A 301 16.96 15.73 15.96
C ILE A 301 16.76 16.66 17.17
N GLY A 302 17.84 16.99 17.88
CA GLY A 302 17.80 17.93 19.00
C GLY A 302 17.39 19.35 18.59
N GLU A 303 17.86 19.84 17.43
CA GLU A 303 17.42 21.13 16.88
C GLU A 303 15.94 21.11 16.50
N LEU A 304 15.48 20.04 15.85
CA LEU A 304 14.06 19.91 15.46
C LEU A 304 13.14 19.73 16.66
N ALA A 305 13.56 18.95 17.66
CA ALA A 305 12.83 18.80 18.92
C ALA A 305 12.74 20.14 19.65
N LYS A 306 13.83 20.90 19.74
CA LYS A 306 13.80 22.25 20.32
C LYS A 306 12.85 23.18 19.55
N ALA A 307 12.93 23.19 18.22
CA ALA A 307 12.12 24.05 17.36
C ALA A 307 10.62 23.75 17.44
N THR A 308 10.24 22.48 17.67
CA THR A 308 8.85 22.00 17.72
C THR A 308 8.33 21.81 19.15
N CYS A 309 9.10 22.22 20.17
CA CYS A 309 8.81 22.00 21.59
C CYS A 309 8.62 20.50 21.96
N GLY A 310 9.44 19.63 21.39
CA GLY A 310 9.37 18.18 21.58
C GLY A 310 8.28 17.52 20.76
N PHE A 311 7.98 18.05 19.57
CA PHE A 311 6.88 17.59 18.71
C PHE A 311 5.51 17.62 19.43
N ASP A 312 5.28 18.70 20.20
CA ASP A 312 4.06 18.91 20.99
C ASP A 312 2.80 18.95 20.08
N GLU A 313 1.69 18.37 20.54
CA GLU A 313 0.42 18.34 19.81
C GLU A 313 -0.09 19.75 19.45
N ARG A 314 0.25 20.78 20.25
CA ARG A 314 -0.13 22.18 19.94
C ARG A 314 0.54 22.71 18.67
N ASN A 315 1.65 22.12 18.27
CA ASN A 315 2.37 22.44 17.04
C ASN A 315 1.95 21.53 15.88
N PHE A 316 1.03 20.59 16.06
CA PHE A 316 0.52 19.75 14.99
C PHE A 316 -0.20 20.60 13.92
N ILE A 317 0.21 20.44 12.67
CA ILE A 317 -0.43 21.09 11.52
C ILE A 317 -1.39 20.11 10.83
N GLY A 318 -0.95 18.87 10.64
CA GLY A 318 -1.71 17.87 9.90
C GLY A 318 -0.99 16.54 9.77
N ARG A 319 -1.74 15.51 9.36
CA ARG A 319 -1.23 14.17 9.08
C ARG A 319 -1.64 13.77 7.67
N GLY A 320 -0.66 13.46 6.83
CA GLY A 320 -0.84 12.90 5.49
C GLY A 320 -0.56 11.40 5.47
N GLY A 321 -0.66 10.79 4.27
CA GLY A 321 -0.29 9.39 4.06
C GLY A 321 1.20 9.12 4.31
N PHE A 322 2.03 10.15 4.17
CA PHE A 322 3.50 10.04 4.16
C PHE A 322 4.16 10.58 5.43
N GLY A 323 3.39 11.13 6.37
CA GLY A 323 4.00 11.76 7.55
C GLY A 323 3.07 12.60 8.41
N VAL A 324 3.61 13.03 9.54
CA VAL A 324 3.00 14.02 10.44
C VAL A 324 3.77 15.33 10.34
N VAL A 325 3.08 16.45 10.19
CA VAL A 325 3.69 17.77 10.02
C VAL A 325 3.49 18.61 11.28
N TYR A 326 4.60 19.16 11.79
CA TYR A 326 4.63 20.04 12.94
C TYR A 326 5.12 21.44 12.55
N ARG A 327 4.55 22.47 13.17
CA ARG A 327 5.07 23.83 13.13
C ARG A 327 6.28 23.94 14.05
N GLY A 328 7.36 24.53 13.56
CA GLY A 328 8.55 24.80 14.37
C GLY A 328 9.04 26.23 14.21
N VAL A 329 9.83 26.69 15.18
CA VAL A 329 10.59 27.94 15.08
C VAL A 329 12.06 27.62 15.31
N LEU A 330 12.90 27.80 14.29
CA LEU A 330 14.33 27.57 14.37
C LEU A 330 15.02 28.67 15.21
N ASP A 331 16.28 28.43 15.62
CA ASP A 331 17.05 29.35 16.45
C ASP A 331 17.32 30.72 15.79
N ASP A 332 17.26 30.79 14.45
CA ASP A 332 17.36 32.03 13.68
C ASP A 332 16.03 32.81 13.61
N GLY A 333 14.96 32.30 14.23
CA GLY A 333 13.61 32.86 14.21
C GLY A 333 12.77 32.45 13.00
N SER A 334 13.31 31.65 12.07
CA SER A 334 12.58 31.17 10.90
C SER A 334 11.48 30.19 11.33
N VAL A 335 10.25 30.44 10.86
CA VAL A 335 9.11 29.52 11.08
C VAL A 335 9.14 28.44 10.00
N VAL A 336 9.14 27.18 10.43
CA VAL A 336 9.30 26.01 9.55
C VAL A 336 8.16 25.00 9.73
N ALA A 337 7.93 24.19 8.70
CA ALA A 337 7.12 22.99 8.77
C ALA A 337 8.05 21.76 8.78
N VAL A 338 7.96 20.96 9.85
CA VAL A 338 8.76 19.75 10.07
C VAL A 338 7.88 18.54 9.81
N LYS A 339 8.08 17.87 8.67
CA LYS A 339 7.38 16.64 8.28
C LYS A 339 8.19 15.45 8.83
N LYS A 340 7.67 14.77 9.85
CA LYS A 340 8.15 13.47 10.35
C LYS A 340 7.59 12.37 9.46
N MET A 341 8.44 11.60 8.79
CA MET A 341 8.01 10.48 7.95
C MET A 341 7.47 9.35 8.84
N ILE A 342 6.35 8.74 8.46
CA ILE A 342 5.79 7.58 9.17
C ILE A 342 6.47 6.32 8.62
N ASP A 343 7.03 5.51 9.52
CA ASP A 343 7.55 4.15 9.28
C ASP A 343 8.52 4.05 8.07
N PRO A 344 9.75 4.58 8.18
CA PRO A 344 10.71 4.60 7.06
C PRO A 344 11.16 3.21 6.58
N ASP A 345 10.90 2.17 7.37
CA ASP A 345 11.16 0.76 7.03
C ASP A 345 9.98 0.11 6.26
N MET A 346 8.88 0.83 6.02
CA MET A 346 7.76 0.42 5.17
C MET A 346 8.09 0.61 3.67
N GLU A 347 7.54 -0.25 2.81
CA GLU A 347 7.77 -0.24 1.36
C GLU A 347 7.47 1.15 0.75
N GLY A 348 8.50 1.82 0.21
CA GLY A 348 8.39 3.13 -0.46
C GLY A 348 8.76 4.36 0.38
N GLY A 349 8.83 4.28 1.71
CA GLY A 349 9.13 5.43 2.59
C GLY A 349 10.55 5.98 2.43
N ASP A 350 11.54 5.09 2.32
CA ASP A 350 12.94 5.44 2.02
C ASP A 350 13.10 6.03 0.61
N GLU A 351 12.34 5.55 -0.38
CA GLU A 351 12.35 6.10 -1.73
C GLU A 351 11.73 7.50 -1.78
N GLU A 352 10.58 7.74 -1.15
CA GLU A 352 9.97 9.07 -1.11
C GLU A 352 10.87 10.10 -0.45
N PHE A 353 11.42 9.77 0.72
CA PHE A 353 12.34 10.67 1.41
C PHE A 353 13.57 10.97 0.55
N THR A 354 14.15 9.94 -0.09
CA THR A 354 15.31 10.11 -0.97
C THR A 354 14.95 10.95 -2.19
N ASN A 355 13.82 10.70 -2.85
CA ASN A 355 13.35 11.49 -3.99
C ASN A 355 13.12 12.94 -3.60
N GLU A 356 12.47 13.18 -2.45
CA GLU A 356 12.20 14.52 -1.98
C GLU A 356 13.53 15.25 -1.69
N VAL A 357 14.43 14.65 -0.90
CA VAL A 357 15.75 15.24 -0.62
C VAL A 357 16.58 15.45 -1.89
N GLU A 358 16.54 14.57 -2.88
CA GLU A 358 17.33 14.69 -4.12
C GLU A 358 16.72 15.60 -5.18
N ILE A 359 15.39 15.66 -5.30
CA ILE A 359 14.71 16.43 -6.33
C ILE A 359 14.49 17.86 -5.86
N ILE A 360 13.73 18.08 -4.77
CA ILE A 360 13.30 19.43 -4.36
C ILE A 360 14.47 20.29 -3.90
N SER A 361 15.57 19.69 -3.41
CA SER A 361 16.78 20.43 -3.05
C SER A 361 17.44 21.18 -4.20
N HIS A 362 17.27 20.69 -5.43
CA HIS A 362 17.80 21.31 -6.66
C HIS A 362 16.79 22.26 -7.32
N LEU A 363 15.56 22.35 -6.81
CA LEU A 363 14.51 23.18 -7.37
C LEU A 363 14.40 24.49 -6.59
N ARG A 364 14.52 25.62 -7.28
CA ARG A 364 14.31 26.96 -6.70
C ARG A 364 13.38 27.76 -7.58
N HIS A 365 12.13 27.86 -7.19
CA HIS A 365 11.12 28.62 -7.91
C HIS A 365 10.09 29.21 -6.93
N ARG A 366 9.57 30.40 -7.24
CA ARG A 366 8.65 31.14 -6.36
C ARG A 366 7.34 30.40 -6.09
N ASN A 367 6.94 29.51 -7.02
CA ASN A 367 5.71 28.72 -6.94
C ASN A 367 5.94 27.26 -6.52
N LEU A 368 7.09 26.93 -5.93
CA LEU A 368 7.35 25.64 -5.31
C LEU A 368 7.67 25.87 -3.82
N VAL A 369 7.28 24.94 -2.96
CA VAL A 369 7.60 25.04 -1.52
C VAL A 369 9.09 24.79 -1.30
N PRO A 370 9.84 25.74 -0.70
CA PRO A 370 11.28 25.57 -0.48
C PRO A 370 11.58 24.50 0.58
N LEU A 371 12.41 23.52 0.21
CA LEU A 371 13.03 22.61 1.18
C LEU A 371 14.25 23.29 1.81
N ARG A 372 14.22 23.47 3.13
CA ARG A 372 15.35 24.00 3.91
C ARG A 372 16.39 22.92 4.18
N GLY A 373 15.95 21.71 4.47
CA GLY A 373 16.84 20.65 4.92
C GLY A 373 16.13 19.37 5.32
N CYS A 374 16.91 18.45 5.86
CA CYS A 374 16.41 17.19 6.38
C CYS A 374 17.18 16.77 7.63
N CYS A 375 16.61 15.83 8.38
CA CYS A 375 17.26 15.15 9.50
C CYS A 375 17.10 13.65 9.30
N ILE A 376 18.18 12.89 9.55
CA ILE A 376 18.18 11.43 9.59
C ILE A 376 18.82 11.07 10.93
N ALA A 377 18.08 10.39 11.80
CA ALA A 377 18.54 9.96 13.11
C ALA A 377 18.41 8.43 13.21
N ASP A 378 19.51 7.76 13.56
CA ASP A 378 19.62 6.29 13.53
C ASP A 378 19.76 5.67 14.93
N ASP A 379 19.47 6.42 16.00
CA ASP A 379 20.04 6.15 17.33
C ASP A 379 19.03 5.81 18.46
N ASP A 380 17.72 5.66 18.19
CA ASP A 380 16.77 5.25 19.23
C ASP A 380 16.43 3.76 19.15
N ALA A 381 16.83 3.01 20.19
CA ALA A 381 16.61 1.56 20.28
C ALA A 381 15.13 1.16 20.32
N ASP A 382 14.25 2.10 20.66
CA ASP A 382 12.80 1.91 20.78
C ASP A 382 12.00 2.48 19.58
N GLU A 383 12.54 3.48 18.84
CA GLU A 383 11.82 4.17 17.74
C GLU A 383 12.41 3.94 16.33
N GLY A 384 13.55 3.26 16.21
CA GLY A 384 14.15 2.91 14.91
C GLY A 384 14.73 4.11 14.14
N LYS A 385 14.92 3.95 12.82
CA LYS A 385 15.38 5.03 11.93
C LYS A 385 14.33 6.13 11.89
N GLN A 386 14.72 7.40 12.06
CA GLN A 386 13.80 8.53 11.98
C GLN A 386 14.23 9.52 10.90
N MET A 387 13.30 9.86 10.01
CA MET A 387 13.54 10.78 8.91
C MET A 387 12.60 11.97 8.98
N PHE A 388 13.16 13.17 8.83
CA PHE A 388 12.41 14.43 8.85
C PHE A 388 12.80 15.32 7.68
N LEU A 389 11.80 16.00 7.13
CA LEU A 389 11.96 17.03 6.10
C LEU A 389 11.54 18.39 6.68
N VAL A 390 12.32 19.42 6.38
CA VAL A 390 12.12 20.78 6.91
C VAL A 390 11.84 21.73 5.75
N TYR A 391 10.65 22.32 5.76
CA TYR A 391 10.20 23.29 4.76
C TYR A 391 9.97 24.67 5.38
N ASP A 392 9.91 25.68 4.52
CA ASP A 392 9.30 26.95 4.92
C ASP A 392 7.83 26.76 5.30
N TYR A 393 7.42 27.36 6.41
CA TYR A 393 6.03 27.28 6.87
C TYR A 393 5.11 28.14 6.00
N MET A 394 4.01 27.53 5.53
CA MET A 394 2.98 28.19 4.75
C MET A 394 1.80 28.58 5.66
N PRO A 395 1.67 29.86 6.07
CA PRO A 395 0.74 30.27 7.11
C PRO A 395 -0.73 30.15 6.70
N ASN A 396 -1.02 30.24 5.40
CA ASN A 396 -2.37 30.10 4.89
C ASN A 396 -2.73 28.64 4.57
N GLY A 397 -1.89 27.65 4.87
CA GLY A 397 -2.24 26.23 4.74
C GLY A 397 -2.55 25.82 3.29
N SER A 398 -3.34 24.77 3.11
CA SER A 398 -3.64 24.17 1.81
C SER A 398 -4.88 24.78 1.13
N LEU A 399 -4.89 24.74 -0.20
CA LEU A 399 -5.93 25.34 -1.05
C LEU A 399 -7.31 24.70 -0.86
N ASP A 400 -7.36 23.39 -0.60
CA ASP A 400 -8.60 22.62 -0.43
C ASP A 400 -9.52 23.23 0.66
N HIS A 401 -8.93 23.81 1.72
CA HIS A 401 -9.65 24.47 2.81
C HIS A 401 -10.40 25.74 2.39
N TYR A 402 -10.08 26.31 1.22
CA TYR A 402 -10.74 27.51 0.69
C TYR A 402 -11.70 27.24 -0.46
N ILE A 403 -11.57 26.10 -1.15
CA ILE A 403 -12.38 25.77 -2.32
C ILE A 403 -13.53 24.81 -2.00
N PHE A 404 -13.38 23.91 -1.02
CA PHE A 404 -14.45 22.96 -0.64
C PHE A 404 -15.20 23.47 0.59
N GLN A 405 -16.53 23.64 0.46
CA GLN A 405 -17.36 24.27 1.51
C GLN A 405 -18.08 23.27 2.43
N ASP A 406 -17.93 21.96 2.18
CA ASP A 406 -18.66 20.88 2.87
C ASP A 406 -17.87 20.25 4.05
N GLY A 407 -16.73 20.83 4.43
CA GLY A 407 -15.92 20.34 5.54
C GLY A 407 -16.53 20.71 6.90
N GLY A 408 -17.09 19.71 7.61
CA GLY A 408 -17.76 19.86 8.90
C GLY A 408 -16.87 20.17 10.11
N ASP A 409 -15.64 20.66 9.94
CA ASP A 409 -14.72 20.92 11.05
C ASP A 409 -14.44 22.43 11.21
N GLY A 410 -15.17 23.04 12.16
CA GLY A 410 -14.73 24.12 13.07
C GLY A 410 -14.20 25.46 12.58
N GLY A 411 -13.80 25.65 11.32
CA GLY A 411 -13.09 26.84 10.87
C GLY A 411 -13.38 27.21 9.41
N ARG A 412 -14.56 27.77 9.17
CA ARG A 412 -15.02 28.18 7.83
C ARG A 412 -14.11 29.30 7.29
N ARG A 413 -13.14 28.97 6.43
CA ARG A 413 -12.33 29.99 5.76
C ARG A 413 -13.14 30.71 4.70
N PRO A 414 -12.91 32.01 4.47
CA PRO A 414 -13.59 32.74 3.40
C PRO A 414 -13.27 32.10 2.04
N ALA A 415 -14.29 31.85 1.23
CA ALA A 415 -14.10 31.33 -0.11
C ALA A 415 -13.29 32.32 -0.97
N LEU A 416 -12.31 31.81 -1.73
CA LEU A 416 -11.47 32.64 -2.58
C LEU A 416 -12.30 33.45 -3.58
N SER A 417 -11.92 34.71 -3.75
CA SER A 417 -12.39 35.58 -4.83
C SER A 417 -11.93 35.06 -6.20
N TRP A 418 -12.53 35.60 -7.27
CA TRP A 418 -12.11 35.27 -8.62
C TRP A 418 -10.63 35.57 -8.87
N ALA A 419 -10.18 36.78 -8.54
CA ALA A 419 -8.79 37.19 -8.72
C ALA A 419 -7.80 36.27 -7.99
N GLN A 420 -8.15 35.79 -6.78
CA GLN A 420 -7.33 34.83 -6.03
C GLN A 420 -7.31 33.46 -6.71
N ARG A 421 -8.45 32.95 -7.19
CA ARG A 421 -8.53 31.66 -7.91
C ARG A 421 -7.69 31.70 -9.20
N MET A 422 -7.81 32.78 -9.97
CA MET A 422 -6.98 33.03 -11.14
C MET A 422 -5.49 33.04 -10.78
N ALA A 423 -5.10 33.78 -9.75
CA ALA A 423 -3.72 33.86 -9.28
C ALA A 423 -3.15 32.49 -8.89
N VAL A 424 -3.94 31.68 -8.16
CA VAL A 424 -3.58 30.31 -7.78
C VAL A 424 -3.34 29.43 -9.01
N ILE A 425 -4.27 29.45 -9.97
CA ILE A 425 -4.16 28.64 -11.21
C ILE A 425 -2.88 29.01 -11.98
N LEU A 426 -2.63 30.30 -12.16
CA LEU A 426 -1.44 30.79 -12.87
C LEU A 426 -0.14 30.45 -12.14
N ASP A 427 -0.13 30.54 -10.81
CA ASP A 427 1.02 30.18 -9.99
C ASP A 427 1.37 28.70 -10.10
N VAL A 428 0.38 27.82 -10.03
CA VAL A 428 0.59 26.37 -10.21
C VAL A 428 1.08 26.08 -11.63
N ALA A 429 0.49 26.72 -12.65
CA ALA A 429 0.91 26.55 -14.03
C ALA A 429 2.38 26.92 -14.25
N ARG A 430 2.84 28.06 -13.68
CA ARG A 430 4.24 28.49 -13.72
C ARG A 430 5.17 27.55 -12.98
N GLY A 431 4.73 27.01 -11.83
CA GLY A 431 5.48 25.98 -11.11
C GLY A 431 5.69 24.72 -11.94
N LEU A 432 4.64 24.23 -12.59
CA LEU A 432 4.70 23.06 -13.48
C LEU A 432 5.53 23.30 -14.74
N GLU A 433 5.37 24.46 -15.39
CA GLU A 433 6.19 24.86 -16.53
C GLU A 433 7.69 24.84 -16.16
N TYR A 434 8.06 25.42 -15.02
CA TYR A 434 9.43 25.40 -14.54
C TYR A 434 9.97 23.98 -14.33
N MET A 435 9.18 23.07 -13.76
CA MET A 435 9.62 21.68 -13.56
C MET A 435 9.74 20.90 -14.88
N HIS A 436 8.83 21.11 -15.82
CA HIS A 436 8.82 20.37 -17.08
C HIS A 436 9.89 20.88 -18.06
N TYR A 437 10.06 22.21 -18.14
CA TYR A 437 10.85 22.86 -19.20
C TYR A 437 11.97 23.76 -18.67
N GLY A 438 11.84 24.28 -17.44
CA GLY A 438 12.83 25.16 -16.81
C GLY A 438 14.04 24.44 -16.21
N VAL A 439 13.94 23.12 -15.98
CA VAL A 439 15.01 22.28 -15.43
C VAL A 439 15.31 21.09 -16.35
N LYS A 440 16.57 20.64 -16.37
CA LYS A 440 17.03 19.51 -17.19
C LYS A 440 17.80 18.50 -16.32
N PRO A 441 17.42 17.20 -16.35
CA PRO A 441 16.23 16.65 -17.00
C PRO A 441 14.93 17.19 -16.37
N GLY A 442 13.85 17.25 -17.17
CA GLY A 442 12.54 17.70 -16.69
C GLY A 442 12.04 16.82 -15.55
N ILE A 443 11.21 17.37 -14.65
CA ILE A 443 10.72 16.69 -13.45
C ILE A 443 9.20 16.61 -13.51
N TYR A 444 8.66 15.41 -13.30
CA TYR A 444 7.22 15.14 -13.24
C TYR A 444 6.79 14.96 -11.80
N HIS A 445 5.76 15.68 -11.36
CA HIS A 445 5.31 15.74 -9.97
C HIS A 445 4.48 14.52 -9.55
N ARG A 446 3.56 14.07 -10.42
CA ARG A 446 2.63 12.92 -10.26
C ARG A 446 1.51 13.07 -9.24
N ASP A 447 1.59 14.03 -8.32
CA ASP A 447 0.56 14.23 -7.28
C ASP A 447 0.06 15.67 -7.16
N ILE A 448 -0.29 16.29 -8.30
CA ILE A 448 -0.90 17.62 -8.31
C ILE A 448 -2.37 17.51 -7.90
N LYS A 449 -2.71 18.13 -6.77
CA LYS A 449 -4.05 18.17 -6.19
C LYS A 449 -4.19 19.32 -5.20
N ALA A 450 -5.41 19.72 -4.87
CA ALA A 450 -5.67 20.89 -4.03
C ALA A 450 -5.01 20.83 -2.63
N THR A 451 -4.86 19.63 -2.03
CA THR A 451 -4.20 19.48 -0.72
C THR A 451 -2.69 19.70 -0.77
N ASN A 452 -2.07 19.55 -1.96
CA ASN A 452 -0.64 19.74 -2.18
C ASN A 452 -0.31 21.13 -2.74
N ILE A 453 -1.32 22.00 -2.89
CA ILE A 453 -1.13 23.42 -3.20
C ILE A 453 -1.22 24.22 -1.91
N LEU A 454 -0.09 24.69 -1.41
CA LEU A 454 -0.03 25.51 -0.20
C LEU A 454 -0.05 27.00 -0.54
N LEU A 455 -0.57 27.81 0.38
CA LEU A 455 -0.68 29.26 0.24
C LEU A 455 0.29 29.94 1.20
N ASP A 456 1.16 30.78 0.66
CA ASP A 456 2.09 31.58 1.46
C ASP A 456 1.41 32.80 2.08
N ALA A 457 2.17 33.63 2.80
CA ALA A 457 1.66 34.82 3.49
C ALA A 457 0.91 35.80 2.57
N ASP A 458 1.28 35.87 1.29
CA ASP A 458 0.71 36.76 0.29
C ASP A 458 -0.44 36.09 -0.50
N MET A 459 -0.94 34.95 -0.03
CA MET A 459 -1.94 34.12 -0.71
C MET A 459 -1.50 33.67 -2.11
N ARG A 460 -0.19 33.51 -2.34
CA ARG A 460 0.37 32.93 -3.57
C ARG A 460 0.48 31.42 -3.44
N ALA A 461 0.23 30.72 -4.54
CA ALA A 461 0.25 29.27 -4.55
C ALA A 461 1.67 28.72 -4.72
N ARG A 462 1.96 27.68 -3.93
CA ARG A 462 3.21 26.92 -3.95
C ARG A 462 2.93 25.43 -3.99
N VAL A 463 3.46 24.76 -5.00
CA VAL A 463 3.36 23.30 -5.15
C VAL A 463 4.25 22.62 -4.11
N ALA A 464 3.69 21.67 -3.37
CA ALA A 464 4.32 20.91 -2.31
C ALA A 464 4.26 19.40 -2.57
N ASP A 465 4.97 18.64 -1.73
CA ASP A 465 4.96 17.16 -1.68
C ASP A 465 5.56 16.48 -2.91
N PHE A 466 6.90 16.41 -2.93
CA PHE A 466 7.67 15.88 -4.06
C PHE A 466 8.06 14.41 -3.88
N GLY A 467 7.52 13.71 -2.89
CA GLY A 467 7.86 12.31 -2.58
C GLY A 467 7.69 11.37 -3.78
N LEU A 468 6.64 11.59 -4.57
CA LEU A 468 6.36 10.78 -5.77
C LEU A 468 7.10 11.26 -7.02
N ALA A 469 7.74 12.44 -7.00
CA ALA A 469 8.30 13.07 -8.18
C ALA A 469 9.37 12.20 -8.88
N ARG A 470 9.50 12.36 -10.20
CA ARG A 470 10.46 11.60 -11.02
C ARG A 470 11.14 12.49 -12.04
N ARG A 471 12.44 12.27 -12.26
CA ARG A 471 13.20 12.90 -13.35
C ARG A 471 12.94 12.19 -14.67
N SER A 472 12.77 12.96 -15.73
CA SER A 472 12.72 12.50 -17.11
C SER A 472 14.04 11.83 -17.52
N ARG A 473 13.98 10.92 -18.49
CA ARG A 473 15.14 10.25 -19.08
C ARG A 473 15.35 10.80 -20.49
N GLU A 474 16.55 11.28 -20.78
CA GLU A 474 16.88 11.79 -22.11
C GLU A 474 16.67 10.69 -23.17
N GLY A 475 16.02 11.06 -24.28
CA GLY A 475 15.76 10.16 -25.40
C GLY A 475 14.57 9.20 -25.25
N GLN A 476 13.82 9.27 -24.15
CA GLN A 476 12.60 8.46 -23.96
C GLN A 476 11.33 9.31 -24.12
N SER A 477 10.32 8.79 -24.83
CA SER A 477 9.02 9.48 -25.01
C SER A 477 8.13 9.41 -23.78
N HIS A 478 8.36 8.44 -22.90
CA HIS A 478 7.65 8.23 -21.64
C HIS A 478 8.50 7.45 -20.65
N LEU A 479 8.18 7.55 -19.37
CA LEU A 479 8.73 6.72 -18.31
C LEU A 479 7.72 5.63 -17.96
N THR A 480 8.08 4.36 -18.16
CA THR A 480 7.30 3.24 -17.61
C THR A 480 7.63 3.08 -16.13
N THR A 481 6.65 3.30 -15.25
CA THR A 481 6.83 3.22 -13.81
C THR A 481 5.57 2.70 -13.11
N ARG A 482 5.71 2.24 -11.87
CA ARG A 482 4.58 1.88 -11.02
C ARG A 482 3.59 3.05 -10.95
N VAL A 483 2.30 2.76 -11.08
CA VAL A 483 1.25 3.76 -10.91
C VAL A 483 1.24 4.21 -9.46
N ALA A 484 1.39 5.51 -9.22
CA ALA A 484 1.24 6.14 -7.91
C ALA A 484 0.76 7.58 -8.09
N GLY A 485 -0.04 8.06 -7.15
CA GLY A 485 -0.69 9.37 -7.18
C GLY A 485 -2.14 9.26 -6.71
N THR A 486 -2.84 10.38 -6.67
CA THR A 486 -4.21 10.42 -6.12
C THR A 486 -5.27 10.07 -7.14
N HIS A 487 -6.17 9.13 -6.81
CA HIS A 487 -7.33 8.78 -7.64
C HIS A 487 -8.16 10.03 -8.00
N GLY A 488 -8.66 10.07 -9.24
CA GLY A 488 -9.35 11.25 -9.79
C GLY A 488 -8.42 12.27 -10.46
N TYR A 489 -7.12 12.25 -10.14
CA TYR A 489 -6.11 13.11 -10.77
C TYR A 489 -5.17 12.36 -11.72
N LEU A 490 -5.19 11.02 -11.69
CA LEU A 490 -4.36 10.18 -12.56
C LEU A 490 -4.84 10.26 -14.01
N SER A 491 -3.93 10.55 -14.94
CA SER A 491 -4.22 10.51 -16.37
C SER A 491 -4.51 9.08 -16.84
N PRO A 492 -5.46 8.86 -17.78
CA PRO A 492 -5.88 7.53 -18.21
C PRO A 492 -4.75 6.61 -18.68
N GLU A 493 -3.84 7.10 -19.50
CA GLU A 493 -2.70 6.34 -20.03
C GLU A 493 -1.70 5.93 -18.94
N TYR A 494 -1.57 6.76 -17.91
CA TYR A 494 -0.71 6.47 -16.78
C TYR A 494 -1.35 5.44 -15.86
N ALA A 495 -2.65 5.58 -15.58
CA ALA A 495 -3.40 4.61 -14.78
C ALA A 495 -3.48 3.22 -15.45
N LEU A 496 -3.66 3.18 -16.77
CA LEU A 496 -3.82 1.92 -17.52
C LEU A 496 -2.50 1.24 -17.86
N TYR A 497 -1.47 2.00 -18.23
CA TYR A 497 -0.25 1.45 -18.82
C TYR A 497 1.03 1.80 -18.04
N GLY A 498 0.92 2.58 -16.95
CA GLY A 498 2.10 3.07 -16.22
C GLY A 498 2.98 4.03 -17.03
N GLN A 499 2.44 4.60 -18.12
CA GLN A 499 3.16 5.52 -19.00
C GLN A 499 3.11 6.94 -18.45
N LEU A 500 4.21 7.36 -17.81
CA LEU A 500 4.33 8.68 -17.22
C LEU A 500 5.02 9.65 -18.19
N THR A 501 4.39 10.81 -18.39
CA THR A 501 4.91 11.93 -19.20
C THR A 501 4.62 13.26 -18.51
N GLU A 502 5.16 14.37 -19.04
CA GLU A 502 4.77 15.71 -18.60
C GLU A 502 3.26 15.96 -18.79
N LYS A 503 2.63 15.30 -19.78
CA LYS A 503 1.18 15.38 -20.03
C LYS A 503 0.33 14.69 -18.95
N SER A 504 0.93 13.84 -18.12
CA SER A 504 0.25 13.27 -16.95
C SER A 504 0.02 14.35 -15.88
N ASP A 505 1.02 15.20 -15.62
CA ASP A 505 0.86 16.36 -14.72
C ASP A 505 -0.09 17.41 -15.31
N VAL A 506 -0.08 17.62 -16.64
CA VAL A 506 -1.04 18.51 -17.32
C VAL A 506 -2.48 18.05 -17.08
N TYR A 507 -2.74 16.74 -17.12
CA TYR A 507 -4.06 16.20 -16.80
C TYR A 507 -4.48 16.53 -15.36
N SER A 508 -3.61 16.24 -14.39
CA SER A 508 -3.87 16.54 -12.97
C SER A 508 -4.07 18.04 -12.73
N PHE A 509 -3.33 18.90 -13.45
CA PHE A 509 -3.54 20.34 -13.44
C PHE A 509 -4.92 20.73 -14.00
N GLY A 510 -5.36 20.12 -15.09
CA GLY A 510 -6.71 20.33 -15.63
C GLY A 510 -7.81 19.99 -14.62
N VAL A 511 -7.67 18.87 -13.91
CA VAL A 511 -8.56 18.48 -12.80
C VAL A 511 -8.55 19.55 -11.71
N LEU A 512 -7.37 19.99 -11.25
CA LEU A 512 -7.23 21.05 -10.25
C LEU A 512 -7.91 22.36 -10.68
N VAL A 513 -7.76 22.77 -11.94
CA VAL A 513 -8.45 23.95 -12.49
C VAL A 513 -9.96 23.79 -12.35
N LEU A 514 -10.52 22.63 -12.71
CA LEU A 514 -11.96 22.39 -12.57
C LEU A 514 -12.43 22.42 -11.12
N GLU A 515 -11.64 21.90 -10.17
CA GLU A 515 -11.95 22.01 -8.73
C GLU A 515 -11.93 23.46 -8.27
N VAL A 516 -10.91 24.23 -8.68
CA VAL A 516 -10.78 25.65 -8.33
C VAL A 516 -11.90 26.48 -8.98
N MET A 517 -12.43 26.11 -10.15
CA MET A 517 -13.52 26.86 -10.77
C MET A 517 -14.89 26.49 -10.19
N SER A 518 -15.12 25.22 -9.88
CA SER A 518 -16.43 24.71 -9.47
C SER A 518 -16.65 24.64 -7.96
N GLY A 519 -15.57 24.55 -7.18
CA GLY A 519 -15.62 24.21 -5.75
C GLY A 519 -16.06 22.76 -5.47
N ARG A 520 -16.09 21.89 -6.49
CA ARG A 520 -16.38 20.46 -6.38
C ARG A 520 -15.09 19.66 -6.28
N ARG A 521 -15.13 18.54 -5.56
CA ARG A 521 -14.02 17.59 -5.47
C ARG A 521 -13.86 16.81 -6.77
N ALA A 522 -12.64 16.38 -7.08
CA ALA A 522 -12.32 15.60 -8.28
C ALA A 522 -13.13 14.29 -8.40
N LEU A 523 -13.41 13.66 -7.26
CA LEU A 523 -14.27 12.49 -7.12
C LEU A 523 -15.40 12.80 -6.15
N ASP A 524 -16.64 12.76 -6.65
CA ASP A 524 -17.83 12.84 -5.81
C ASP A 524 -18.39 11.43 -5.59
N LEU A 525 -18.27 10.94 -4.35
CA LEU A 525 -18.80 9.65 -3.90
C LEU A 525 -20.21 9.78 -3.30
N SER A 526 -20.73 11.01 -3.17
CA SER A 526 -22.00 11.29 -2.51
C SER A 526 -23.20 11.24 -3.46
N ASP A 527 -22.96 11.15 -4.77
CA ASP A 527 -24.02 11.07 -5.77
C ASP A 527 -24.67 9.67 -5.79
N PRO A 528 -25.99 9.56 -5.57
CA PRO A 528 -26.70 8.28 -5.60
C PRO A 528 -26.69 7.59 -6.98
N SER A 529 -26.28 8.27 -8.05
CA SER A 529 -26.15 7.70 -9.41
C SER A 529 -24.80 7.02 -9.69
N GLY A 530 -23.84 7.09 -8.76
CA GLY A 530 -22.52 6.49 -8.87
C GLY A 530 -21.38 7.51 -8.73
N VAL A 531 -20.13 7.04 -8.86
CA VAL A 531 -18.95 7.92 -8.79
C VAL A 531 -18.88 8.80 -10.04
N VAL A 532 -19.03 10.10 -9.87
CA VAL A 532 -18.92 11.07 -10.97
C VAL A 532 -17.56 11.77 -10.90
N LEU A 533 -16.76 11.59 -11.96
CA LEU A 533 -15.53 12.36 -12.17
C LEU A 533 -15.87 13.80 -12.55
N ILE A 534 -15.18 14.76 -11.93
CA ILE A 534 -15.37 16.19 -12.24
C ILE A 534 -15.14 16.50 -13.72
N THR A 535 -14.24 15.75 -14.36
CA THR A 535 -13.87 15.90 -15.78
C THR A 535 -14.99 15.47 -16.72
N ASP A 536 -15.80 14.48 -16.36
CA ASP A 536 -16.93 14.01 -17.17
C ASP A 536 -18.17 14.89 -17.00
N TRP A 537 -18.42 15.30 -15.76
CA TRP A 537 -19.45 16.29 -15.45
C TRP A 537 -19.21 17.60 -16.20
N ALA A 538 -18.00 18.16 -16.08
CA ALA A 538 -17.67 19.43 -16.73
C ALA A 538 -17.65 19.31 -18.26
N TRP A 539 -17.19 18.19 -18.82
CA TRP A 539 -17.25 17.92 -20.26
C TRP A 539 -18.69 17.94 -20.80
N THR A 540 -19.60 17.27 -20.10
CA THR A 540 -21.02 17.20 -20.48
C THR A 540 -21.65 18.59 -20.54
N LEU A 541 -21.37 19.44 -19.54
CA LEU A 541 -21.86 20.82 -19.51
C LEU A 541 -21.26 21.66 -20.65
N VAL A 542 -19.95 21.57 -20.86
CA VAL A 542 -19.26 22.36 -21.90
C VAL A 542 -19.75 21.96 -23.29
N LYS A 543 -19.89 20.65 -23.59
CA LYS A 543 -20.43 20.19 -24.88
C LYS A 543 -21.89 20.57 -25.11
N ALA A 544 -22.66 20.78 -24.05
CA ALA A 544 -24.02 21.30 -24.12
C ALA A 544 -24.09 22.84 -24.27
N GLY A 545 -22.95 23.54 -24.43
CA GLY A 545 -22.89 25.01 -24.49
C GLY A 545 -23.15 25.68 -23.14
N ARG A 546 -23.03 24.93 -22.03
CA ARG A 546 -23.34 25.35 -20.66
C ARG A 546 -22.08 25.47 -19.79
N ALA A 547 -20.94 25.84 -20.40
CA ALA A 547 -19.66 26.02 -19.69
C ALA A 547 -19.74 26.95 -18.46
N PRO A 548 -20.52 28.05 -18.46
CA PRO A 548 -20.68 28.89 -17.27
C PRO A 548 -21.25 28.16 -16.05
N GLU A 549 -21.95 27.04 -16.21
CA GLU A 549 -22.51 26.27 -15.10
C GLU A 549 -21.47 25.42 -14.35
N VAL A 550 -20.30 25.22 -14.94
CA VAL A 550 -19.15 24.61 -14.25
C VAL A 550 -18.64 25.53 -13.14
N ILE A 551 -18.77 26.84 -13.31
CA ILE A 551 -18.28 27.85 -12.38
C ILE A 551 -19.17 27.87 -11.13
N ALA A 552 -18.55 27.90 -9.95
CA ALA A 552 -19.25 27.99 -8.68
C ALA A 552 -20.28 29.12 -8.68
N LYS A 553 -21.51 28.82 -8.26
CA LYS A 553 -22.65 29.77 -8.25
C LYS A 553 -22.29 31.09 -7.56
N SER A 554 -21.57 31.03 -6.44
CA SER A 554 -21.13 32.18 -5.66
C SER A 554 -20.12 33.09 -6.38
N LEU A 555 -19.38 32.59 -7.39
CA LEU A 555 -18.51 33.41 -8.23
C LEU A 555 -19.31 34.10 -9.33
N ARG A 556 -20.22 33.35 -9.98
CA ARG A 556 -21.09 33.87 -11.04
C ARG A 556 -21.94 35.04 -10.58
N GLU A 557 -22.49 34.94 -9.37
CA GLU A 557 -23.34 35.99 -8.78
C GLU A 557 -22.56 37.25 -8.40
N ARG A 558 -21.26 37.14 -8.08
CA ARG A 558 -20.44 38.27 -7.62
C ARG A 558 -19.81 39.10 -8.75
N GLU A 559 -19.33 38.45 -9.81
CA GLU A 559 -18.50 39.09 -10.84
C GLU A 559 -19.29 39.54 -12.08
N GLY A 560 -20.58 39.20 -12.17
CA GLY A 560 -21.46 39.56 -13.27
C GLY A 560 -21.08 38.92 -14.63
N PRO A 561 -21.78 39.29 -15.72
CA PRO A 561 -21.65 38.60 -17.01
C PRO A 561 -20.24 38.69 -17.64
N SER A 562 -19.58 39.84 -17.54
CA SER A 562 -18.23 40.05 -18.12
C SER A 562 -17.17 39.23 -17.39
N GLY A 563 -17.27 39.11 -16.05
CA GLY A 563 -16.35 38.27 -15.27
C GLY A 563 -16.55 36.78 -15.57
N VAL A 564 -17.81 36.35 -15.75
CA VAL A 564 -18.14 34.96 -16.12
C VAL A 564 -17.54 34.57 -17.48
N HIS A 565 -17.53 35.46 -18.47
CA HIS A 565 -16.89 35.17 -19.76
C HIS A 565 -15.38 34.97 -19.63
N ALA A 566 -14.69 35.78 -18.81
CA ALA A 566 -13.28 35.59 -18.53
C ALA A 566 -13.01 34.26 -17.79
N MET A 567 -13.90 33.86 -16.88
CA MET A 567 -13.82 32.57 -16.16
C MET A 567 -14.05 31.36 -17.07
N GLU A 568 -14.91 31.49 -18.08
CA GLU A 568 -15.22 30.42 -19.04
C GLU A 568 -13.95 29.93 -19.73
N ARG A 569 -13.05 30.85 -20.10
CA ARG A 569 -11.73 30.53 -20.64
C ARG A 569 -10.95 29.55 -19.77
N PHE A 570 -10.96 29.72 -18.45
CA PHE A 570 -10.26 28.85 -17.51
C PHE A 570 -10.91 27.46 -17.46
N VAL A 571 -12.23 27.37 -17.56
CA VAL A 571 -12.95 26.10 -17.65
C VAL A 571 -12.55 25.35 -18.93
N LEU A 572 -12.52 26.04 -20.08
CA LEU A 572 -12.15 25.44 -21.36
C LEU A 572 -10.70 24.93 -21.35
N VAL A 573 -9.76 25.72 -20.82
CA VAL A 573 -8.36 25.27 -20.66
C VAL A 573 -8.28 24.08 -19.71
N GLY A 574 -9.00 24.11 -18.58
CA GLY A 574 -9.07 22.98 -17.63
C GLY A 574 -9.53 21.69 -18.30
N ILE A 575 -10.56 21.76 -19.14
CA ILE A 575 -11.07 20.62 -19.92
C ILE A 575 -10.05 20.13 -20.95
N LEU A 576 -9.40 21.04 -21.67
CA LEU A 576 -8.39 20.70 -22.67
C LEU A 576 -7.16 20.04 -22.03
N CYS A 577 -6.71 20.54 -20.88
CA CYS A 577 -5.66 19.94 -20.07
C CYS A 577 -6.07 18.54 -19.56
N ALA A 578 -7.31 18.37 -19.12
CA ALA A 578 -7.86 17.10 -18.66
C ALA A 578 -8.44 16.22 -19.78
N HIS A 579 -8.03 16.43 -21.03
CA HIS A 579 -8.53 15.65 -22.16
C HIS A 579 -8.05 14.19 -22.09
N VAL A 580 -8.89 13.21 -22.45
CA VAL A 580 -8.54 11.78 -22.34
C VAL A 580 -7.41 11.39 -23.30
N THR A 581 -7.40 11.94 -24.51
CA THR A 581 -6.33 11.75 -25.51
C THR A 581 -5.13 12.65 -25.20
N VAL A 582 -3.96 12.03 -24.94
CA VAL A 582 -2.69 12.71 -24.59
C VAL A 582 -2.27 13.77 -25.63
N ALA A 583 -2.40 13.45 -26.91
CA ALA A 583 -2.01 14.33 -28.00
C ALA A 583 -2.84 15.63 -28.08
N CYS A 584 -4.05 15.62 -27.53
CA CYS A 584 -4.93 16.80 -27.48
C CYS A 584 -4.61 17.73 -26.30
N ARG A 585 -3.88 17.25 -25.28
CA ARG A 585 -3.50 18.08 -24.13
C ARG A 585 -2.41 19.06 -24.56
N PRO A 586 -2.48 20.34 -24.17
CA PRO A 586 -1.40 21.28 -24.40
C PRO A 586 -0.19 20.91 -23.55
N THR A 587 0.95 21.54 -23.83
CA THR A 587 2.06 21.63 -22.89
C THR A 587 1.76 22.66 -21.80
N MET A 588 2.47 22.63 -20.67
CA MET A 588 2.28 23.64 -19.62
C MET A 588 2.54 25.09 -20.09
N PRO A 589 3.58 25.40 -20.90
CA PRO A 589 3.74 26.73 -21.51
C PRO A 589 2.55 27.17 -22.35
N GLU A 590 2.00 26.27 -23.16
CA GLU A 590 0.81 26.53 -23.99
C GLU A 590 -0.42 26.78 -23.12
N ALA A 591 -0.64 25.94 -22.09
CA ALA A 591 -1.70 26.13 -21.11
C ALA A 591 -1.59 27.48 -20.40
N LEU A 592 -0.38 27.87 -19.98
CA LEU A 592 -0.14 29.15 -19.32
C LEU A 592 -0.47 30.33 -20.23
N ARG A 593 0.01 30.32 -21.48
CA ARG A 593 -0.31 31.37 -22.47
C ARG A 593 -1.81 31.44 -22.78
N MET A 594 -2.48 30.29 -22.84
CA MET A 594 -3.94 30.26 -22.92
C MET A 594 -4.58 30.87 -21.68
N LEU A 595 -4.10 30.62 -20.46
CA LEU A 595 -4.70 31.21 -19.26
C LEU A 595 -4.45 32.73 -19.16
N GLU A 596 -3.31 33.21 -19.63
CA GLU A 596 -2.92 34.63 -19.59
C GLU A 596 -3.61 35.49 -20.66
N GLY A 597 -4.14 34.88 -21.72
CA GLY A 597 -4.77 35.60 -22.83
C GLY A 597 -3.89 35.73 -24.08
N ASP A 598 -2.65 35.25 -24.02
CA ASP A 598 -1.63 35.41 -25.07
C ASP A 598 -1.74 34.39 -26.21
N MET A 599 -2.68 33.45 -26.11
CA MET A 599 -2.96 32.43 -27.12
C MET A 599 -4.42 32.01 -27.07
N ASP A 600 -5.12 31.94 -28.20
CA ASP A 600 -6.51 31.52 -28.20
C ASP A 600 -6.68 30.06 -27.77
N VAL A 601 -7.81 29.77 -27.11
CA VAL A 601 -8.17 28.40 -26.75
C VAL A 601 -8.75 27.73 -28.00
N PRO A 602 -8.15 26.63 -28.49
CA PRO A 602 -8.67 25.95 -29.67
C PRO A 602 -10.04 25.33 -29.38
N ASP A 603 -10.78 25.03 -30.45
CA ASP A 603 -12.00 24.24 -30.34
C ASP A 603 -11.70 22.90 -29.66
N LEU A 604 -12.53 22.53 -28.69
CA LEU A 604 -12.32 21.33 -27.90
C LEU A 604 -12.49 20.08 -28.78
N PRO A 605 -11.44 19.25 -28.95
CA PRO A 605 -11.54 18.03 -29.72
C PRO A 605 -12.49 17.04 -29.03
N ASP A 606 -13.28 16.30 -29.80
CA ASP A 606 -14.21 15.33 -29.23
C ASP A 606 -13.47 14.18 -28.52
N ARG A 607 -14.00 13.80 -27.35
CA ARG A 607 -13.53 12.61 -26.64
C ARG A 607 -13.91 11.37 -27.44
N PRO A 608 -12.99 10.39 -27.62
CA PRO A 608 -13.32 9.10 -28.21
C PRO A 608 -14.49 8.47 -27.44
N GLN A 609 -15.53 8.05 -28.16
CA GLN A 609 -16.61 7.30 -27.54
C GLN A 609 -16.05 5.97 -26.99
N PRO A 610 -16.39 5.56 -25.76
CA PRO A 610 -16.04 4.24 -25.27
C PRO A 610 -16.60 3.20 -26.25
N TYR A 611 -15.77 2.25 -26.70
CA TYR A 611 -16.24 1.10 -27.47
C TYR A 611 -17.26 0.32 -26.61
N GLY A 612 -18.55 0.59 -26.81
CA GLY A 612 -19.64 0.01 -26.02
C GLY A 612 -21.02 0.66 -26.20
N GLN A 613 -21.13 1.89 -26.69
CA GLN A 613 -22.44 2.53 -26.90
C GLN A 613 -22.89 2.44 -28.36
N ARG A 614 -23.77 1.47 -28.65
CA ARG A 614 -24.71 1.54 -29.77
C ARG A 614 -25.89 2.39 -29.30
N MET A 615 -25.92 3.68 -29.63
CA MET A 615 -27.14 4.49 -29.48
C MET A 615 -28.05 4.17 -30.66
N ALA A 616 -29.22 3.59 -30.39
CA ALA A 616 -30.36 3.66 -31.29
C ALA A 616 -30.93 5.09 -31.16
N PHE A 617 -30.81 5.87 -32.22
CA PHE A 617 -31.65 7.05 -32.40
C PHE A 617 -33.05 6.55 -32.81
N ASP A 618 -34.06 6.87 -32.01
CA ASP A 618 -35.42 7.02 -32.51
C ASP A 618 -36.04 8.26 -31.87
N GLU A 619 -36.80 9.00 -32.68
CA GLU A 619 -37.40 10.28 -32.35
C GLU A 619 -38.53 10.12 -31.32
N GLY A 620 -38.52 10.89 -30.22
CA GLY A 620 -39.65 10.92 -29.29
C GLY A 620 -39.34 11.59 -27.95
N GLU A 621 -40.24 12.45 -27.51
CA GLU A 621 -40.13 13.37 -26.37
C GLU A 621 -39.84 12.71 -25.00
N GLY A 622 -39.04 13.40 -24.17
CA GLY A 622 -39.18 13.38 -22.71
C GLY A 622 -38.25 12.46 -21.90
N ASN A 623 -37.61 13.06 -20.89
CA ASN A 623 -36.78 12.50 -19.82
C ASN A 623 -35.34 12.04 -20.16
N PHE A 624 -34.41 12.96 -19.92
CA PHE A 624 -32.98 12.72 -19.80
C PHE A 624 -32.68 11.68 -18.71
N SER A 625 -32.30 10.47 -19.15
CA SER A 625 -31.51 9.53 -18.35
C SER A 625 -30.06 9.64 -18.78
N ALA A 626 -29.20 10.17 -17.91
CA ALA A 626 -27.76 10.08 -18.05
C ALA A 626 -27.33 8.65 -17.66
N SER A 627 -26.90 7.84 -18.63
CA SER A 627 -26.37 6.50 -18.37
C SER A 627 -24.84 6.49 -18.39
N SER A 628 -24.29 6.14 -17.24
CA SER A 628 -23.15 5.25 -16.97
C SER A 628 -22.10 5.07 -18.06
N VAL A 629 -20.99 5.79 -17.94
CA VAL A 629 -19.72 5.44 -18.59
C VAL A 629 -18.74 4.98 -17.51
N LEU A 630 -18.80 3.68 -17.21
CA LEU A 630 -17.69 2.86 -16.71
C LEU A 630 -18.00 1.42 -17.12
N SER A 631 -17.61 1.07 -18.34
CA SER A 631 -17.51 -0.31 -18.80
C SER A 631 -16.26 -0.47 -19.67
N GLY A 632 -15.11 -0.10 -19.08
CA GLY A 632 -13.85 -0.83 -19.17
C GLY A 632 -13.60 -1.49 -17.81
N PRO A 633 -12.65 -2.43 -17.64
CA PRO A 633 -12.61 -3.33 -16.49
C PRO A 633 -12.72 -2.52 -15.20
N PHE A 634 -13.68 -2.87 -14.35
CA PHE A 634 -13.76 -2.34 -12.99
C PHE A 634 -12.39 -2.53 -12.35
N MET A 635 -11.60 -1.45 -12.28
CA MET A 635 -10.43 -1.42 -11.43
C MET A 635 -10.97 -1.39 -10.01
N ASP A 636 -10.84 -2.53 -9.36
CA ASP A 636 -11.15 -2.71 -7.95
C ASP A 636 -10.33 -1.68 -7.14
N PHE A 637 -11.02 -0.84 -6.38
CA PHE A 637 -10.43 0.28 -5.63
C PHE A 637 -9.59 -0.18 -4.41
N GLY A 638 -9.33 -1.47 -4.28
CA GLY A 638 -8.53 -2.07 -3.21
C GLY A 638 -7.02 -2.14 -3.45
N ASP A 639 -6.54 -2.01 -4.69
CA ASP A 639 -5.16 -2.41 -5.05
C ASP A 639 -4.14 -1.27 -5.27
N MET A 640 -4.49 0.00 -5.01
CA MET A 640 -3.56 1.14 -5.17
C MET A 640 -3.09 1.79 -3.84
N LEU A 641 -3.23 1.10 -2.71
CA LEU A 641 -2.59 1.46 -1.42
C LEU A 641 -1.45 0.52 -1.03
N ARG A 642 -0.72 0.00 -2.02
CA ARG A 642 0.60 -0.60 -1.78
C ARG A 642 1.67 0.23 -2.43
#